data_AF-A0A2U3MZA4-F1
#
_entry.id   AF-A0A2U3MZA4-F1
#
_cell.length_a   1.000
_cell.length_b   1.000
_cell.length_c   1.000
_cell.angle_alpha   90.00
_cell.angle_beta   90.00
_cell.angle_gamma   90.00
#
_symmetry.space_group_name_H-M   'P 1'
#
loop_
_entity.id
_entity.type
_entity.pdbx_description
1 polymer ?
#
loop_
_entity_poly.entity_id
_entity_poly.type
_entity_poly.pdbx_seq_one_letter_code
_entity_poly.pdbx_strand_id
1 'polypeptide(L)'
;MNSMHTTDTWSYKLFEQYLNTFFRELKIDLYDYLDCEIGSLPQRNTIEAKLPLNFSYTFKSSQQRISGELLHFSEVGFHRYARHFLLSDQHNQQTEYLTDPKRLAGLICEELAFLFQHKKINENLYTEIENSIENTKFFYKNRSYDQSPISPSQHFKTAEQCLIFGHPFHATSKSNIGFTRDDMKKYSPELEAVFQLHYFAVHSSLAHILKSQADFNIPFEREIIETAENVLKDHAEQYVLFPTHPWQASFLLKHPELESYITQQKIVYLGALGQDVWPTSSVRTVWLPETGLFLKLSIDVRITSFIRHNPLDEIERAIDASKIIIQQKINANDDCLSFLPELEARTVKIPKLENSFGVIYRAGLSSSELENTRMLAGLVEENELYQLPILDFIDQAFHSSSPSHQDLKTFILDWWERYINVALLPLLKLFSEQGISVEAHLQNSLMEFKNGYPSRLIIRDMEGISVVQEMFSQHQSTKSLAIDVSEDSTVWFSKQDAWTFLKYYLVINHISHILSSIARATEINEYSLWQRTRTTLLKANVSDQTAYYIDQLVNTKTIPIKANMLNTLFHTGGNPIWVNVPNPLFKYRGENMLTPLQKTTHHIDAEARVMGQLLEALIFEKALQYQLQDGRLSFSTGTQISYTCNAYQHFSFKRIKLDALSLKRHDISTAQTSVVHLKQLLLDLRNVIEADPAKWQNFCDELYLSYVKHDQTLQTSPIHALRTLPYFEQEARITNAHLYHPSFKSRIGFDLIENKQYAPELSTGFKVQWIAVHEQLCKVVLSQNLNLTQLYQQHFSTHDLQQIKDELAQQQLDIHQYLLFPVHPWQWDKIISLYYHDAIQLQQIVPLSAEGPSYLPQQSIRTLSNITDISAFSLKLSMNLINTSTSRVLAPHTVQNAAKMSDWLYQIVDQDQYLHTEHKPIILREIAGISVNQQIQLPVQYGALACIWRESIYSYLQDGEAATPVTGLMQLDIDGKPLIDDWIKQYGIETWLEHLFNYTYLPIMHILWCHGLALESHAQNMVLVHKNGLPVRVALKDFHDGIRFSRHLLRDPEQLPSLQDAPAEHAKINPNSFLETHSANELRDFTQDALWFVNLAELAIFLNQQYHFDEVKFWKMLRTVIDEHKDRYPEFAERYELFNFTDETIDIEQLASRRFLPEIRLRVQTCRNPLSFIQELEYE
;
A
#
# COMPACT_ATOMS: atom_id res chain seq x y z
N MET A 1 -23.73 21.69 44.53
CA MET A 1 -23.44 22.90 43.73
C MET A 1 -22.13 22.66 43.02
N ASN A 2 -22.03 22.43 41.71
CA ASN A 2 -23.03 22.51 40.64
C ASN A 2 -22.86 21.30 39.71
N SER A 3 -23.99 20.83 39.19
CA SER A 3 -24.14 19.81 38.15
C SER A 3 -22.99 19.86 37.13
N MET A 4 -22.13 18.83 37.12
CA MET A 4 -21.19 18.62 36.02
C MET A 4 -22.02 18.56 34.73
N HIS A 5 -21.77 19.52 33.84
CA HIS A 5 -22.43 19.70 32.56
C HIS A 5 -22.11 18.50 31.64
N THR A 6 -22.81 17.39 31.87
CA THR A 6 -22.77 16.22 30.98
C THR A 6 -23.65 16.52 29.78
N THR A 7 -23.08 16.45 28.58
CA THR A 7 -23.86 16.49 27.34
C THR A 7 -24.87 15.34 27.37
N ASP A 8 -26.15 15.64 27.11
CA ASP A 8 -27.18 14.61 27.06
C ASP A 8 -26.87 13.55 25.99
N THR A 9 -27.40 12.33 26.17
CA THR A 9 -26.93 11.15 25.44
C THR A 9 -27.09 11.28 23.92
N TRP A 10 -28.18 11.88 23.45
CA TRP A 10 -28.44 12.05 22.02
C TRP A 10 -27.55 13.14 21.40
N SER A 11 -27.30 14.24 22.12
CA SER A 11 -26.39 15.31 21.65
C SER A 11 -24.96 14.79 21.50
N TYR A 12 -24.50 13.98 22.47
CA TYR A 12 -23.20 13.31 22.41
C TYR A 12 -23.01 12.45 21.15
N LYS A 13 -24.03 11.67 20.77
CA LYS A 13 -23.97 10.83 19.57
C LYS A 13 -23.81 11.63 18.28
N LEU A 14 -24.44 12.81 18.21
CA LEU A 14 -24.28 13.72 17.08
C LEU A 14 -22.88 14.35 17.04
N PHE A 15 -22.29 14.70 18.19
CA PHE A 15 -20.89 15.14 18.24
C PHE A 15 -19.94 14.08 17.68
N GLU A 16 -20.08 12.83 18.12
CA GLU A 16 -19.28 11.70 17.61
C GLU A 16 -19.47 11.51 16.10
N GLN A 17 -20.72 11.49 15.61
CA GLN A 17 -21.04 11.37 14.18
C GLN A 17 -20.37 12.47 13.35
N TYR A 18 -20.46 13.73 13.78
CA TYR A 18 -19.93 14.87 13.03
C TYR A 18 -18.41 14.93 13.05
N LEU A 19 -17.76 14.69 14.19
CA LEU A 19 -16.30 14.64 14.27
C LEU A 19 -15.73 13.48 13.46
N ASN A 20 -16.29 12.28 13.58
CA ASN A 20 -15.86 11.12 12.80
C ASN A 20 -16.02 11.36 11.29
N THR A 21 -17.14 11.95 10.87
CA THR A 21 -17.36 12.29 9.45
C THR A 21 -16.36 13.35 8.98
N PHE A 22 -16.19 14.43 9.74
CA PHE A 22 -15.31 15.54 9.41
C PHE A 22 -13.85 15.11 9.30
N PHE A 23 -13.31 14.44 10.32
CA PHE A 23 -11.91 14.00 10.32
C PHE A 23 -11.65 12.98 9.21
N ARG A 24 -12.55 12.01 9.04
CA ARG A 24 -12.40 10.96 8.02
C ARG A 24 -12.43 11.52 6.60
N GLU A 25 -13.36 12.42 6.28
CA GLU A 25 -13.49 12.96 4.92
C GLU A 25 -12.42 13.98 4.55
N LEU A 26 -11.92 14.75 5.52
CA LEU A 26 -10.79 15.66 5.32
C LEU A 26 -9.41 14.99 5.49
N LYS A 27 -9.38 13.68 5.79
CA LYS A 27 -8.17 12.90 6.06
C LYS A 27 -7.31 13.52 7.17
N ILE A 28 -7.96 14.06 8.18
CA ILE A 28 -7.33 14.55 9.40
C ILE A 28 -7.10 13.33 10.28
N ASP A 29 -5.84 12.99 10.52
CA ASP A 29 -5.50 11.85 11.35
C ASP A 29 -5.53 12.24 12.82
N LEU A 30 -6.58 11.82 13.53
CA LEU A 30 -6.79 12.18 14.93
C LEU A 30 -5.61 11.81 15.84
N TYR A 31 -4.82 10.81 15.45
CA TYR A 31 -3.60 10.43 16.17
C TYR A 31 -2.61 11.59 16.31
N ASP A 32 -2.54 12.46 15.30
CA ASP A 32 -1.63 13.62 15.27
C ASP A 32 -2.11 14.77 16.19
N TYR A 33 -3.34 14.65 16.72
CA TYR A 33 -3.99 15.63 17.57
C TYR A 33 -4.18 15.16 19.02
N LEU A 34 -3.55 14.05 19.42
CA LEU A 34 -3.59 13.54 20.80
C LEU A 34 -2.68 14.38 21.72
N ASP A 35 -3.24 14.86 22.84
CA ASP A 35 -2.51 15.58 23.88
C ASP A 35 -1.79 14.56 24.79
N CYS A 36 -0.61 14.11 24.38
CA CYS A 36 0.28 13.25 25.16
C CYS A 36 1.54 14.01 25.59
N GLU A 37 2.13 13.67 26.74
CA GLU A 37 3.47 14.19 27.09
C GLU A 37 4.47 13.80 26.00
N ILE A 38 5.28 14.76 25.55
CA ILE A 38 6.23 14.60 24.45
C ILE A 38 7.15 13.40 24.74
N GLY A 39 7.11 12.37 23.87
CA GLY A 39 7.85 11.11 24.05
C GLY A 39 7.03 9.92 24.58
N SER A 40 5.74 10.10 24.88
CA SER A 40 4.87 9.04 25.44
C SER A 40 3.75 8.54 24.50
N LEU A 41 3.63 9.12 23.29
CA LEU A 41 2.63 8.74 22.28
C LEU A 41 2.64 7.20 22.08
N PRO A 42 1.57 6.48 22.44
CA PRO A 42 1.51 5.04 22.23
C PRO A 42 1.67 4.73 20.76
N GLN A 43 2.41 3.67 20.41
CA GLN A 43 2.35 3.13 19.06
C GLN A 43 0.89 2.84 18.70
N ARG A 44 0.46 3.06 17.45
CA ARG A 44 -0.96 2.92 17.06
C ARG A 44 -1.57 1.57 17.39
N ASN A 45 -0.79 0.49 17.33
CA ASN A 45 -1.22 -0.86 17.73
C ASN A 45 -1.35 -1.07 19.25
N THR A 46 -0.80 -0.16 20.05
CA THR A 46 -0.89 -0.16 21.53
C THR A 46 -1.75 0.97 22.06
N ILE A 47 -2.36 1.78 21.19
CA ILE A 47 -3.12 2.96 21.59
C ILE A 47 -4.28 2.60 22.51
N GLU A 48 -4.98 1.50 22.19
CA GLU A 48 -6.13 1.04 22.97
C GLU A 48 -5.75 0.71 24.43
N ALA A 49 -4.53 0.21 24.68
CA ALA A 49 -4.05 -0.08 26.03
C ALA A 49 -3.73 1.17 26.86
N LYS A 50 -3.64 2.35 26.23
CA LYS A 50 -3.42 3.64 26.89
C LYS A 50 -4.64 4.54 26.89
N LEU A 51 -5.77 4.09 26.36
CA LEU A 51 -7.01 4.84 26.44
C LEU A 51 -7.50 4.87 27.90
N PRO A 52 -8.09 5.98 28.36
CA PRO A 52 -8.47 7.11 27.52
C PRO A 52 -7.35 8.15 27.31
N LEU A 53 -7.38 8.86 26.16
CA LEU A 53 -6.36 9.87 25.78
C LEU A 53 -7.01 11.20 25.41
N ASN A 54 -6.44 12.31 25.85
CA ASN A 54 -6.93 13.63 25.45
C ASN A 54 -6.56 13.92 23.98
N PHE A 55 -7.39 14.70 23.29
CA PHE A 55 -7.13 15.21 21.96
C PHE A 55 -7.57 16.66 21.87
N SER A 56 -6.94 17.41 20.97
CA SER A 56 -7.36 18.77 20.66
C SER A 56 -7.15 19.14 19.21
N TYR A 57 -8.17 19.72 18.58
CA TYR A 57 -8.15 20.20 17.20
C TYR A 57 -8.52 21.68 17.12
N THR A 58 -7.75 22.48 16.37
CA THR A 58 -8.04 23.90 16.15
C THR A 58 -8.62 24.11 14.76
N PHE A 59 -9.83 24.69 14.69
CA PHE A 59 -10.45 25.11 13.43
C PHE A 59 -9.73 26.36 12.90
N LYS A 60 -9.27 26.31 11.64
CA LYS A 60 -8.49 27.40 11.03
C LYS A 60 -9.36 28.62 10.73
N SER A 61 -10.63 28.42 10.43
CA SER A 61 -11.59 29.48 10.10
C SER A 61 -11.87 30.38 11.30
N SER A 62 -12.19 29.78 12.45
CA SER A 62 -12.66 30.47 13.65
C SER A 62 -11.56 30.68 14.70
N GLN A 63 -10.42 30.02 14.55
CA GLN A 63 -9.36 29.94 15.58
C GLN A 63 -9.83 29.37 16.92
N GLN A 64 -10.98 28.67 16.93
CA GLN A 64 -11.47 27.98 18.11
C GLN A 64 -10.89 26.56 18.18
N ARG A 65 -10.49 26.15 19.38
CA ARG A 65 -9.92 24.84 19.66
C ARG A 65 -10.94 23.98 20.39
N ILE A 66 -11.32 22.86 19.76
CA ILE A 66 -12.09 21.80 20.41
C ILE A 66 -11.13 20.82 21.07
N SER A 67 -11.38 20.49 22.33
CA SER A 67 -10.64 19.50 23.11
C SER A 67 -11.59 18.48 23.70
N GLY A 68 -11.16 17.22 23.80
CA GLY A 68 -11.94 16.15 24.39
C GLY A 68 -11.06 14.96 24.73
N GLU A 69 -11.69 13.89 25.19
CA GLU A 69 -11.01 12.64 25.53
C GLU A 69 -11.47 11.54 24.57
N LEU A 70 -10.56 10.68 24.17
CA LEU A 70 -10.75 9.58 23.24
C LEU A 70 -10.82 8.28 24.05
N LEU A 71 -11.90 7.53 23.87
CA LEU A 71 -12.18 6.24 24.55
C LEU A 71 -11.96 5.03 23.63
N HIS A 72 -12.04 5.22 22.31
CA HIS A 72 -11.75 4.19 21.30
C HIS A 72 -11.10 4.83 20.08
N PHE A 73 -9.98 4.27 19.61
CA PHE A 73 -9.33 4.70 18.38
C PHE A 73 -9.60 3.68 17.27
N SER A 74 -10.08 4.14 16.11
CA SER A 74 -10.33 3.29 14.95
C SER A 74 -9.56 3.79 13.74
N GLU A 75 -8.88 2.89 13.03
CA GLU A 75 -8.09 3.21 11.84
C GLU A 75 -8.96 3.63 10.63
N VAL A 76 -10.25 3.25 10.64
CA VAL A 76 -11.21 3.65 9.59
C VAL A 76 -11.99 4.92 9.96
N GLY A 77 -11.60 5.59 11.05
CA GLY A 77 -12.19 6.85 11.50
C GLY A 77 -13.44 6.69 12.37
N PHE A 78 -13.80 5.48 12.82
CA PHE A 78 -14.92 5.27 13.74
C PHE A 78 -14.45 5.40 15.20
N HIS A 79 -14.05 6.61 15.61
CA HIS A 79 -13.54 6.89 16.96
C HIS A 79 -14.66 7.05 18.00
N ARG A 80 -14.41 6.63 19.25
CA ARG A 80 -15.31 6.92 20.39
C ARG A 80 -14.68 7.96 21.29
N TYR A 81 -15.47 8.96 21.66
CA TYR A 81 -15.03 10.08 22.51
C TYR A 81 -15.66 10.01 23.90
N ALA A 82 -15.12 10.71 24.89
CA ALA A 82 -15.80 10.94 26.15
C ALA A 82 -16.93 11.97 25.96
N ARG A 83 -17.85 12.03 26.93
CA ARG A 83 -19.06 12.87 26.84
C ARG A 83 -18.82 14.38 27.03
N HIS A 84 -17.58 14.79 27.26
CA HIS A 84 -17.22 16.17 27.55
C HIS A 84 -16.30 16.71 26.47
N PHE A 85 -16.77 17.73 25.77
CA PHE A 85 -15.97 18.50 24.83
C PHE A 85 -15.85 19.93 25.35
N LEU A 86 -14.64 20.46 25.29
CA LEU A 86 -14.32 21.84 25.63
C LEU A 86 -14.07 22.61 24.34
N LEU A 87 -14.62 23.81 24.25
CA LEU A 87 -14.34 24.75 23.20
C LEU A 87 -13.61 25.96 23.81
N SER A 88 -12.44 26.28 23.27
CA SER A 88 -11.64 27.41 23.75
C SER A 88 -11.33 28.39 22.62
N ASP A 89 -11.40 29.69 22.92
CA ASP A 89 -11.02 30.77 22.01
C ASP A 89 -9.56 31.15 22.24
N GLN A 90 -8.72 31.00 21.21
CA GLN A 90 -7.28 31.33 21.31
C GLN A 90 -7.01 32.82 21.54
N HIS A 91 -7.93 33.72 21.18
CA HIS A 91 -7.75 35.16 21.35
C HIS A 91 -8.09 35.67 22.75
N ASN A 92 -9.11 35.08 23.40
CA ASN A 92 -9.64 35.59 24.66
C ASN A 92 -9.50 34.65 25.86
N GLN A 93 -8.88 33.47 25.69
CA GLN A 93 -8.71 32.42 26.73
C GLN A 93 -10.01 31.97 27.42
N GLN A 94 -11.17 32.27 26.85
CA GLN A 94 -12.44 31.75 27.35
C GLN A 94 -12.59 30.28 26.95
N THR A 95 -13.00 29.44 27.90
CA THR A 95 -13.29 28.03 27.69
C THR A 95 -14.74 27.76 28.08
N GLU A 96 -15.49 27.10 27.21
CA GLU A 96 -16.87 26.69 27.47
C GLU A 96 -17.07 25.19 27.19
N TYR A 97 -18.06 24.59 27.85
CA TYR A 97 -18.48 23.22 27.55
C TYR A 97 -19.38 23.20 26.33
N LEU A 98 -19.00 22.39 25.33
CA LEU A 98 -19.77 22.23 24.11
C LEU A 98 -20.92 21.24 24.37
N THR A 99 -22.13 21.78 24.53
CA THR A 99 -23.34 21.03 24.88
C THR A 99 -24.37 20.95 23.76
N ASP A 100 -24.35 21.88 22.80
CA ASP A 100 -25.26 21.91 21.65
C ASP A 100 -24.55 21.45 20.36
N PRO A 101 -24.99 20.35 19.71
CA PRO A 101 -24.41 19.88 18.45
C PRO A 101 -24.49 20.90 17.31
N LYS A 102 -25.43 21.86 17.35
CA LYS A 102 -25.50 22.95 16.37
C LYS A 102 -24.25 23.82 16.38
N ARG A 103 -23.66 24.04 17.56
CA ARG A 103 -22.44 24.84 17.69
C ARG A 103 -21.26 24.17 17.00
N LEU A 104 -21.11 22.83 17.13
CA LEU A 104 -20.09 22.08 16.38
C LEU A 104 -20.37 22.11 14.88
N ALA A 105 -21.62 21.89 14.47
CA ALA A 105 -22.00 21.90 13.06
C ALA A 105 -21.67 23.25 12.40
N GLY A 106 -21.89 24.37 13.10
CA GLY A 106 -21.50 25.70 12.66
C GLY A 106 -20.00 25.82 12.39
N LEU A 107 -19.17 25.40 13.36
CA LEU A 107 -17.71 25.42 13.22
C LEU A 107 -17.22 24.56 12.06
N ILE A 108 -17.79 23.37 11.89
CA ILE A 108 -17.47 22.49 10.76
C ILE A 108 -17.86 23.16 9.43
N CYS A 109 -19.06 23.75 9.33
CA CYS A 109 -19.49 24.42 8.10
C CYS A 109 -18.63 25.64 7.77
N GLU A 110 -18.26 26.45 8.76
CA GLU A 110 -17.34 27.58 8.61
C GLU A 110 -15.95 27.13 8.15
N GLU A 111 -15.41 26.06 8.76
CA GLU A 111 -14.13 25.45 8.34
C GLU A 111 -14.18 24.92 6.91
N LEU A 112 -15.26 24.21 6.53
CA LEU A 112 -15.43 23.72 5.17
C LEU A 112 -15.53 24.86 4.16
N ALA A 113 -16.30 25.91 4.47
CA ALA A 113 -16.40 27.10 3.63
C ALA A 113 -15.04 27.80 3.47
N PHE A 114 -14.25 27.88 4.54
CA PHE A 114 -12.89 28.43 4.52
C PHE A 114 -11.93 27.58 3.66
N LEU A 115 -11.89 26.27 3.89
CA LEU A 115 -11.00 25.35 3.16
C LEU A 115 -11.32 25.26 1.67
N PHE A 116 -12.59 25.47 1.29
CA PHE A 116 -13.06 25.36 -0.10
C PHE A 116 -13.56 26.69 -0.70
N GLN A 117 -13.07 27.83 -0.20
CA GLN A 117 -13.47 29.19 -0.62
C GLN A 117 -13.45 29.47 -2.15
N HIS A 118 -12.70 28.66 -2.92
CA HIS A 118 -12.59 28.79 -4.38
C HIS A 118 -13.59 27.92 -5.17
N LYS A 119 -14.50 27.20 -4.50
CA LYS A 119 -15.49 26.30 -5.12
C LYS A 119 -16.91 26.77 -4.83
N LYS A 120 -17.85 26.46 -5.74
CA LYS A 120 -19.29 26.66 -5.49
C LYS A 120 -19.74 25.64 -4.44
N ILE A 121 -20.15 26.12 -3.27
CA ILE A 121 -20.60 25.29 -2.15
C ILE A 121 -22.11 25.41 -1.94
N ASN A 122 -22.69 24.40 -1.29
CA ASN A 122 -24.07 24.40 -0.81
C ASN A 122 -24.22 25.38 0.36
N GLU A 123 -24.87 26.51 0.11
CA GLU A 123 -25.20 27.50 1.14
C GLU A 123 -26.14 26.94 2.22
N ASN A 124 -26.86 25.85 1.94
CA ASN A 124 -27.83 25.24 2.86
C ASN A 124 -27.26 24.09 3.71
N LEU A 125 -25.96 23.77 3.63
CA LEU A 125 -25.38 22.63 4.35
C LEU A 125 -25.67 22.68 5.86
N TYR A 126 -25.46 23.84 6.48
CA TYR A 126 -25.75 24.04 7.90
C TYR A 126 -27.24 23.81 8.22
N THR A 127 -28.14 24.34 7.39
CA THR A 127 -29.60 24.17 7.57
C THR A 127 -30.03 22.72 7.42
N GLU A 128 -29.43 21.96 6.51
CA GLU A 128 -29.72 20.53 6.34
C GLU A 128 -29.23 19.70 7.54
N ILE A 129 -28.06 20.03 8.10
CA ILE A 129 -27.53 19.42 9.32
C ILE A 129 -28.41 19.80 10.53
N GLU A 130 -28.79 21.07 10.65
CA GLU A 130 -29.68 21.54 11.71
C GLU A 130 -31.04 20.83 11.69
N ASN A 131 -31.63 20.65 10.50
CA ASN A 131 -32.85 19.85 10.35
C ASN A 131 -32.65 18.42 10.84
N SER A 132 -31.51 17.78 10.52
CA SER A 132 -31.14 16.45 11.02
C SER A 132 -31.02 16.40 12.55
N ILE A 133 -30.41 17.42 13.17
CA ILE A 133 -30.30 17.55 14.64
C ILE A 133 -31.69 17.63 15.27
N GLU A 134 -32.55 18.51 14.75
CA GLU A 134 -33.90 18.71 15.28
C GLU A 134 -34.80 17.48 15.09
N ASN A 135 -34.61 16.73 14.00
CA ASN A 135 -35.32 15.48 13.77
C ASN A 135 -34.85 14.38 14.71
N THR A 136 -33.54 14.23 14.91
CA THR A 136 -32.97 13.29 15.88
C THR A 136 -33.50 13.57 17.29
N LYS A 137 -33.47 14.85 17.71
CA LYS A 137 -34.04 15.30 18.99
C LYS A 137 -35.53 14.99 19.12
N PHE A 138 -36.29 15.20 18.03
CA PHE A 138 -37.71 14.89 18.01
C PHE A 138 -37.97 13.39 18.18
N PHE A 139 -37.27 12.54 17.42
CA PHE A 139 -37.39 11.08 17.54
C PHE A 139 -37.01 10.61 18.94
N TYR A 140 -35.87 11.08 19.46
CA TYR A 140 -35.39 10.75 20.79
C TYR A 140 -36.42 11.10 21.88
N LYS A 141 -37.05 12.28 21.81
CA LYS A 141 -38.04 12.72 22.81
C LYS A 141 -39.40 12.04 22.71
N ASN A 142 -39.78 11.57 21.52
CA ASN A 142 -41.12 11.03 21.26
C ASN A 142 -41.14 9.50 21.18
N ARG A 143 -39.97 8.85 21.21
CA ARG A 143 -39.88 7.40 21.33
C ARG A 143 -40.17 6.98 22.76
N SER A 144 -41.13 6.06 22.93
CA SER A 144 -41.46 5.53 24.26
C SER A 144 -40.53 4.38 24.61
N TYR A 145 -39.43 4.65 25.32
CA TYR A 145 -38.52 3.62 25.82
C TYR A 145 -39.19 2.67 26.84
N ASP A 146 -40.21 3.15 27.56
CA ASP A 146 -40.92 2.37 28.59
C ASP A 146 -41.95 1.37 28.03
N GLN A 147 -42.25 1.36 26.72
CA GLN A 147 -43.38 0.59 26.16
C GLN A 147 -43.03 -0.55 25.19
N SER A 148 -41.78 -0.66 24.70
CA SER A 148 -41.38 -1.77 23.82
C SER A 148 -40.48 -2.76 24.57
N PRO A 149 -41.03 -3.85 25.15
CA PRO A 149 -40.27 -4.81 25.95
C PRO A 149 -39.34 -5.72 25.14
N ILE A 150 -39.29 -5.57 23.81
CA ILE A 150 -38.66 -6.50 22.88
C ILE A 150 -37.42 -5.84 22.24
N SER A 151 -36.24 -6.39 22.48
CA SER A 151 -34.95 -5.90 21.95
C SER A 151 -34.88 -6.03 20.41
N PRO A 152 -34.11 -5.18 19.69
CA PRO A 152 -33.81 -5.38 18.27
C PRO A 152 -33.25 -6.78 17.94
N SER A 153 -32.60 -7.46 18.89
CA SER A 153 -32.15 -8.85 18.73
C SER A 153 -33.32 -9.85 18.69
N GLN A 154 -34.44 -9.52 19.33
CA GLN A 154 -35.58 -10.43 19.52
C GLN A 154 -36.64 -10.35 18.43
N HIS A 155 -36.74 -9.25 17.67
CA HIS A 155 -37.80 -9.11 16.65
C HIS A 155 -37.37 -8.28 15.43
N PHE A 156 -37.73 -8.77 14.22
CA PHE A 156 -37.38 -8.15 12.94
C PHE A 156 -37.88 -6.69 12.82
N LYS A 157 -39.16 -6.44 13.12
CA LYS A 157 -39.76 -5.09 13.09
C LYS A 157 -38.96 -4.09 13.93
N THR A 158 -38.61 -4.46 15.16
CA THR A 158 -37.85 -3.59 16.06
C THR A 158 -36.46 -3.29 15.50
N ALA A 159 -35.77 -4.28 14.92
CA ALA A 159 -34.48 -4.06 14.27
C ALA A 159 -34.58 -3.06 13.09
N GLU A 160 -35.66 -3.09 12.31
CA GLU A 160 -35.88 -2.11 11.23
C GLU A 160 -36.19 -0.69 11.73
N GLN A 161 -36.86 -0.60 12.88
CA GLN A 161 -37.43 0.63 13.42
C GLN A 161 -36.59 1.24 14.56
N CYS A 162 -35.40 0.70 14.84
CA CYS A 162 -34.56 1.16 15.96
C CYS A 162 -33.59 2.30 15.65
N LEU A 163 -33.31 2.63 14.39
CA LEU A 163 -32.26 3.59 14.00
C LEU A 163 -32.62 5.05 14.30
N ILE A 164 -32.24 5.62 15.44
CA ILE A 164 -32.54 7.01 15.82
C ILE A 164 -31.50 7.99 15.26
N PHE A 165 -30.23 7.59 15.17
CA PHE A 165 -29.10 8.44 14.78
C PHE A 165 -28.70 8.25 13.31
N GLY A 166 -29.08 7.12 12.71
CA GLY A 166 -28.82 6.82 11.30
C GLY A 166 -27.35 6.51 11.03
N HIS A 167 -26.89 6.73 9.79
CA HIS A 167 -25.54 6.34 9.38
C HIS A 167 -24.46 7.14 10.16
N PRO A 168 -23.47 6.49 10.81
CA PRO A 168 -22.50 7.18 11.69
C PRO A 168 -21.53 8.11 10.97
N PHE A 169 -21.48 8.03 9.64
CA PHE A 169 -20.66 8.90 8.79
C PHE A 169 -21.47 9.70 7.77
N HIS A 170 -22.60 10.25 8.19
CA HIS A 170 -23.46 11.07 7.35
C HIS A 170 -24.08 12.21 8.17
N ALA A 171 -23.62 13.44 7.95
CA ALA A 171 -24.01 14.59 8.79
C ALA A 171 -25.50 14.95 8.71
N THR A 172 -26.16 14.59 7.60
CA THR A 172 -27.59 14.85 7.35
C THR A 172 -28.45 13.57 7.37
N SER A 173 -28.01 12.53 8.08
CA SER A 173 -28.62 11.19 8.11
C SER A 173 -30.12 11.16 8.47
N LYS A 174 -30.59 12.10 9.30
CA LYS A 174 -31.99 12.27 9.71
C LYS A 174 -32.65 13.52 9.14
N SER A 175 -32.02 14.16 8.15
CA SER A 175 -32.62 15.30 7.46
C SER A 175 -33.83 14.83 6.65
N ASN A 176 -34.97 15.49 6.85
CA ASN A 176 -36.17 15.31 6.03
C ASN A 176 -36.82 16.68 5.75
N ILE A 177 -36.98 17.01 4.47
CA ILE A 177 -37.57 18.27 4.02
C ILE A 177 -38.81 17.92 3.21
N GLY A 178 -39.98 18.22 3.78
CA GLY A 178 -41.31 17.94 3.21
C GLY A 178 -42.29 17.31 4.19
N PHE A 179 -41.80 16.65 5.25
CA PHE A 179 -42.63 16.13 6.35
C PHE A 179 -42.90 17.18 7.42
N THR A 180 -44.15 17.23 7.88
CA THR A 180 -44.51 17.89 9.13
C THR A 180 -44.21 17.00 10.34
N ARG A 181 -44.23 17.54 11.56
CA ARG A 181 -44.08 16.73 12.79
C ARG A 181 -45.18 15.69 12.95
N ASP A 182 -46.38 15.96 12.45
CA ASP A 182 -47.48 14.99 12.48
C ASP A 182 -47.29 13.90 11.43
N ASP A 183 -46.76 14.22 10.25
CA ASP A 183 -46.36 13.20 9.27
C ASP A 183 -45.27 12.30 9.83
N MET A 184 -44.28 12.87 10.54
CA MET A 184 -43.22 12.08 11.16
C MET A 184 -43.78 11.07 12.16
N LYS A 185 -44.77 11.45 12.99
CA LYS A 185 -45.43 10.52 13.94
C LYS A 185 -46.18 9.39 13.23
N LYS A 186 -46.77 9.67 12.06
CA LYS A 186 -47.59 8.71 11.33
C LYS A 186 -46.77 7.73 10.49
N TYR A 187 -45.61 8.15 10.00
CA TYR A 187 -44.90 7.42 8.93
C TYR A 187 -43.45 7.08 9.24
N SER A 188 -42.83 7.63 10.29
CA SER A 188 -41.39 7.41 10.53
C SER A 188 -41.14 6.11 11.28
N PRO A 189 -40.21 5.26 10.80
CA PRO A 189 -39.86 4.00 11.46
C PRO A 189 -39.34 4.20 12.89
N GLU A 190 -38.65 5.31 13.18
CA GLU A 190 -38.06 5.62 14.50
C GLU A 190 -39.11 5.78 15.61
N LEU A 191 -40.36 6.02 15.24
CA LEU A 191 -41.51 6.12 16.15
C LEU A 191 -42.42 4.89 16.08
N GLU A 192 -41.90 3.79 15.55
CA GLU A 192 -42.58 2.49 15.45
C GLU A 192 -43.91 2.58 14.68
N ALA A 193 -43.94 3.50 13.70
CA ALA A 193 -45.11 3.79 12.89
C ALA A 193 -45.67 2.53 12.21
N VAL A 194 -46.99 2.53 12.07
CA VAL A 194 -47.77 1.52 11.34
C VAL A 194 -48.90 2.28 10.65
N PHE A 195 -49.17 1.96 9.39
CA PHE A 195 -50.22 2.60 8.62
C PHE A 195 -50.73 1.69 7.49
N GLN A 196 -51.91 1.97 6.95
CA GLN A 196 -52.42 1.32 5.75
C GLN A 196 -51.95 2.05 4.49
N LEU A 197 -51.75 1.30 3.40
CA LEU A 197 -51.43 1.89 2.10
C LEU A 197 -52.69 2.46 1.43
N HIS A 198 -52.46 3.45 0.58
CA HIS A 198 -53.50 3.99 -0.29
C HIS A 198 -53.38 3.36 -1.68
N TYR A 199 -54.49 3.25 -2.40
CA TYR A 199 -54.50 2.62 -3.73
C TYR A 199 -55.05 3.54 -4.82
N PHE A 200 -54.41 3.49 -5.99
CA PHE A 200 -54.95 4.00 -7.24
C PHE A 200 -55.21 2.84 -8.21
N ALA A 201 -56.34 2.85 -8.90
CA ALA A 201 -56.55 2.05 -10.09
C ALA A 201 -56.18 2.88 -11.32
N VAL A 202 -55.18 2.42 -12.07
CA VAL A 202 -54.65 3.10 -13.26
C VAL A 202 -55.03 2.30 -14.49
N HIS A 203 -55.65 2.94 -15.49
CA HIS A 203 -56.02 2.27 -16.73
C HIS A 203 -54.78 1.67 -17.40
N SER A 204 -54.88 0.42 -17.87
CA SER A 204 -53.78 -0.39 -18.42
C SER A 204 -53.00 0.30 -19.52
N SER A 205 -53.63 1.15 -20.33
CA SER A 205 -52.95 1.95 -21.37
C SER A 205 -51.91 2.93 -20.83
N LEU A 206 -52.04 3.35 -19.56
CA LEU A 206 -51.13 4.26 -18.88
C LEU A 206 -50.14 3.51 -17.98
N ALA A 207 -50.37 2.24 -17.66
CA ALA A 207 -49.46 1.47 -16.83
C ALA A 207 -48.20 1.09 -17.62
N HIS A 208 -47.06 1.18 -16.94
CA HIS A 208 -45.80 0.58 -17.34
C HIS A 208 -45.41 -0.43 -16.26
N ILE A 209 -45.28 -1.70 -16.65
CA ILE A 209 -45.03 -2.81 -15.75
C ILE A 209 -43.77 -3.53 -16.22
N LEU A 210 -42.84 -3.74 -15.31
CA LEU A 210 -41.61 -4.48 -15.52
C LEU A 210 -41.63 -5.68 -14.58
N LYS A 211 -41.27 -6.86 -15.08
CA LYS A 211 -41.24 -8.10 -14.28
C LYS A 211 -39.88 -8.77 -14.42
N SER A 212 -39.36 -9.30 -13.31
CA SER A 212 -38.18 -10.16 -13.33
C SER A 212 -38.52 -11.63 -13.58
N GLN A 213 -39.79 -12.01 -13.36
CA GLN A 213 -40.34 -13.34 -13.66
C GLN A 213 -41.69 -13.21 -14.38
N ALA A 214 -41.86 -13.91 -15.50
CA ALA A 214 -43.07 -13.81 -16.32
C ALA A 214 -44.35 -14.23 -15.56
N ASP A 215 -44.25 -15.29 -14.75
CA ASP A 215 -45.40 -15.93 -14.09
C ASP A 215 -45.74 -15.37 -12.70
N PHE A 216 -45.01 -14.33 -12.23
CA PHE A 216 -45.32 -13.74 -10.92
C PHE A 216 -46.60 -12.89 -11.00
N ASN A 217 -47.51 -13.15 -10.05
CA ASN A 217 -48.72 -12.35 -9.83
C ASN A 217 -48.71 -11.83 -8.40
N ILE A 218 -49.00 -10.54 -8.25
CA ILE A 218 -49.04 -9.89 -6.95
C ILE A 218 -50.23 -10.42 -6.14
N PRO A 219 -50.01 -10.94 -4.93
CA PRO A 219 -51.08 -11.44 -4.07
C PRO A 219 -51.79 -10.27 -3.40
N PHE A 220 -52.64 -9.54 -4.13
CA PHE A 220 -53.49 -8.52 -3.53
C PHE A 220 -54.50 -9.16 -2.58
N GLU A 221 -54.74 -8.49 -1.45
CA GLU A 221 -55.78 -8.89 -0.50
C GLU A 221 -57.16 -8.77 -1.14
N ARG A 222 -58.06 -9.66 -0.70
CA ARG A 222 -59.42 -9.75 -1.24
C ARG A 222 -60.20 -8.45 -1.11
N GLU A 223 -60.02 -7.72 0.00
CA GLU A 223 -60.65 -6.41 0.22
C GLU A 223 -60.29 -5.42 -0.89
N ILE A 224 -59.00 -5.33 -1.27
CA ILE A 224 -58.51 -4.39 -2.28
C ILE A 224 -59.15 -4.71 -3.65
N ILE A 225 -59.21 -6.00 -3.99
CA ILE A 225 -59.83 -6.47 -5.24
C ILE A 225 -61.32 -6.16 -5.25
N GLU A 226 -62.05 -6.53 -4.19
CA GLU A 226 -63.49 -6.29 -4.08
C GLU A 226 -63.83 -4.80 -4.09
N THR A 227 -63.03 -3.94 -3.44
CA THR A 227 -63.22 -2.48 -3.52
C THR A 227 -62.99 -1.98 -4.94
N ALA A 228 -61.94 -2.43 -5.62
CA ALA A 228 -61.66 -2.03 -7.00
C ALA A 228 -62.78 -2.49 -7.95
N GLU A 229 -63.25 -3.73 -7.84
CA GLU A 229 -64.37 -4.27 -8.63
C GLU A 229 -65.67 -3.50 -8.38
N ASN A 230 -65.97 -3.14 -7.13
CA ASN A 230 -67.17 -2.37 -6.80
C ASN A 230 -67.13 -0.93 -7.36
N VAL A 231 -65.95 -0.29 -7.33
CA VAL A 231 -65.77 1.09 -7.82
C VAL A 231 -65.73 1.13 -9.36
N LEU A 232 -65.02 0.20 -10.00
CA LEU A 232 -64.80 0.16 -11.45
C LEU A 232 -65.87 -0.62 -12.22
N LYS A 233 -66.65 -1.46 -11.54
CA LYS A 233 -67.72 -2.31 -12.10
C LYS A 233 -67.20 -3.17 -13.26
N ASP A 234 -67.93 -3.20 -14.38
CA ASP A 234 -67.63 -4.00 -15.57
C ASP A 234 -66.29 -3.63 -16.25
N HIS A 235 -65.62 -2.55 -15.81
CA HIS A 235 -64.33 -2.10 -16.34
C HIS A 235 -63.12 -2.54 -15.51
N ALA A 236 -63.31 -3.28 -14.40
CA ALA A 236 -62.22 -3.61 -13.46
C ALA A 236 -60.99 -4.24 -14.13
N GLU A 237 -61.19 -5.15 -15.09
CA GLU A 237 -60.11 -5.82 -15.84
C GLU A 237 -59.23 -4.86 -16.69
N GLN A 238 -59.71 -3.65 -16.97
CA GLN A 238 -58.98 -2.66 -17.76
C GLN A 238 -57.99 -1.84 -16.92
N TYR A 239 -57.98 -2.02 -15.59
CA TYR A 239 -57.16 -1.24 -14.66
C TYR A 239 -56.12 -2.11 -13.94
N VAL A 240 -55.03 -1.45 -13.56
CA VAL A 240 -53.92 -2.02 -12.79
C VAL A 240 -53.87 -1.27 -11.46
N LEU A 241 -53.71 -2.01 -10.35
CA LEU A 241 -53.68 -1.44 -9.00
C LEU A 241 -52.28 -0.94 -8.63
N PHE A 242 -52.20 0.26 -8.07
CA PHE A 242 -50.98 0.92 -7.62
C PHE A 242 -51.10 1.23 -6.12
N PRO A 243 -50.41 0.47 -5.24
CA PRO A 243 -50.21 0.88 -3.86
C PRO A 243 -49.35 2.14 -3.81
N THR A 244 -49.67 3.03 -2.88
CA THR A 244 -49.05 4.33 -2.75
C THR A 244 -48.98 4.70 -1.28
N HIS A 245 -47.86 5.29 -0.87
CA HIS A 245 -47.71 5.80 0.50
C HIS A 245 -48.80 6.85 0.80
N PRO A 246 -49.45 6.87 1.98
CA PRO A 246 -50.55 7.81 2.28
C PRO A 246 -50.21 9.29 2.05
N TRP A 247 -48.99 9.69 2.45
CA TRP A 247 -48.47 11.03 2.18
C TRP A 247 -48.35 11.30 0.69
N GLN A 248 -47.82 10.34 -0.07
CA GLN A 248 -47.64 10.46 -1.53
C GLN A 248 -48.99 10.53 -2.24
N ALA A 249 -49.98 9.75 -1.82
CA ALA A 249 -51.33 9.81 -2.38
C ALA A 249 -51.94 11.21 -2.18
N SER A 250 -51.78 11.79 -0.99
CA SER A 250 -52.25 13.14 -0.68
C SER A 250 -51.52 14.22 -1.49
N PHE A 251 -50.24 14.01 -1.79
CA PHE A 251 -49.44 14.86 -2.66
C PHE A 251 -49.89 14.78 -4.13
N LEU A 252 -50.02 13.55 -4.66
CA LEU A 252 -50.45 13.27 -6.03
C LEU A 252 -51.85 13.79 -6.33
N LEU A 253 -52.81 13.64 -5.41
CA LEU A 253 -54.18 14.15 -5.57
C LEU A 253 -54.25 15.68 -5.71
N LYS A 254 -53.21 16.41 -5.30
CA LYS A 254 -53.08 17.86 -5.46
C LYS A 254 -52.23 18.26 -6.67
N HIS A 255 -51.66 17.30 -7.38
CA HIS A 255 -50.76 17.55 -8.50
C HIS A 255 -51.56 17.94 -9.75
N PRO A 256 -51.31 19.11 -10.39
CA PRO A 256 -52.11 19.61 -11.50
C PRO A 256 -52.21 18.63 -12.68
N GLU A 257 -51.11 17.97 -13.01
CA GLU A 257 -51.02 17.01 -14.11
C GLU A 257 -51.96 15.80 -13.92
N LEU A 258 -52.33 15.43 -12.69
CA LEU A 258 -53.19 14.27 -12.41
C LEU A 258 -54.69 14.55 -12.63
N GLU A 259 -55.13 15.81 -12.47
CA GLU A 259 -56.55 16.22 -12.51
C GLU A 259 -57.24 15.79 -13.82
N SER A 260 -56.54 15.93 -14.95
CA SER A 260 -57.07 15.56 -16.26
C SER A 260 -57.33 14.05 -16.40
N TYR A 261 -56.48 13.22 -15.80
CA TYR A 261 -56.59 11.75 -15.85
C TYR A 261 -57.65 11.22 -14.89
N ILE A 262 -57.85 11.88 -13.75
CA ILE A 262 -58.96 11.58 -12.83
C ILE A 262 -60.30 11.92 -13.48
N THR A 263 -60.42 13.09 -14.10
CA THR A 263 -61.65 13.51 -14.79
C THR A 263 -62.02 12.57 -15.95
N GLN A 264 -61.02 12.07 -16.67
CA GLN A 264 -61.20 11.07 -17.74
C GLN A 264 -61.41 9.63 -17.22
N GLN A 265 -61.46 9.43 -15.89
CA GLN A 265 -61.50 8.12 -15.23
C GLN A 265 -60.34 7.19 -15.61
N LYS A 266 -59.24 7.70 -16.17
CA LYS A 266 -58.05 6.90 -16.47
C LYS A 266 -57.24 6.58 -15.21
N ILE A 267 -57.41 7.36 -14.15
CA ILE A 267 -56.88 7.07 -12.81
C ILE A 267 -58.02 7.26 -11.82
N VAL A 268 -58.24 6.26 -10.96
CA VAL A 268 -59.27 6.27 -9.93
C VAL A 268 -58.62 6.05 -8.57
N TYR A 269 -58.88 6.95 -7.62
CA TYR A 269 -58.38 6.81 -6.26
C TYR A 269 -59.33 5.95 -5.42
N LEU A 270 -58.80 4.90 -4.79
CA LEU A 270 -59.57 3.90 -4.05
C LEU A 270 -59.55 4.11 -2.52
N GLY A 271 -58.67 4.96 -2.01
CA GLY A 271 -58.55 5.20 -0.56
C GLY A 271 -57.52 4.30 0.13
N ALA A 272 -57.54 4.35 1.47
CA ALA A 272 -56.74 3.47 2.34
C ALA A 272 -57.40 2.09 2.44
N LEU A 273 -56.66 1.03 2.10
CA LEU A 273 -57.16 -0.33 2.00
C LEU A 273 -56.10 -1.37 2.40
N GLY A 274 -56.53 -2.56 2.81
CA GLY A 274 -55.68 -3.71 3.10
C GLY A 274 -54.99 -3.64 4.46
N GLN A 275 -53.99 -4.51 4.64
CA GLN A 275 -53.29 -4.67 5.91
C GLN A 275 -52.50 -3.44 6.37
N ASP A 276 -52.21 -3.43 7.67
CA ASP A 276 -51.24 -2.52 8.27
C ASP A 276 -49.81 -2.88 7.86
N VAL A 277 -49.08 -1.89 7.32
CA VAL A 277 -47.70 -2.06 6.87
C VAL A 277 -46.70 -1.42 7.82
N TRP A 278 -45.48 -1.94 7.83
CA TRP A 278 -44.40 -1.43 8.69
C TRP A 278 -43.34 -0.73 7.84
N PRO A 279 -43.12 0.59 7.98
CA PRO A 279 -41.98 1.24 7.35
C PRO A 279 -40.68 0.68 7.91
N THR A 280 -39.77 0.35 7.01
CA THR A 280 -38.40 -0.05 7.33
C THR A 280 -37.52 1.18 7.55
N SER A 281 -36.25 0.96 7.89
CA SER A 281 -35.23 2.01 8.03
C SER A 281 -35.10 2.97 6.83
N SER A 282 -35.57 2.60 5.63
CA SER A 282 -35.57 3.49 4.46
C SER A 282 -36.76 4.46 4.42
N VAL A 283 -37.67 4.42 5.40
CA VAL A 283 -38.97 5.12 5.48
C VAL A 283 -39.97 4.67 4.42
N ARG A 284 -39.59 4.75 3.14
CA ARG A 284 -40.44 4.48 1.96
C ARG A 284 -40.61 3.01 1.60
N THR A 285 -39.72 2.14 2.09
CA THR A 285 -39.85 0.70 1.90
C THR A 285 -40.64 0.16 3.08
N VAL A 286 -41.75 -0.51 2.82
CA VAL A 286 -42.65 -1.05 3.84
C VAL A 286 -42.68 -2.58 3.76
N TRP A 287 -42.82 -3.23 4.90
CA TRP A 287 -43.07 -4.67 5.01
C TRP A 287 -44.57 -4.94 5.15
N LEU A 288 -45.07 -5.89 4.37
CA LEU A 288 -46.46 -6.35 4.42
C LEU A 288 -46.50 -7.73 5.12
N PRO A 289 -46.86 -7.79 6.42
CA PRO A 289 -46.76 -9.02 7.20
C PRO A 289 -47.65 -10.18 6.73
N GLU A 290 -48.82 -9.91 6.15
CA GLU A 290 -49.76 -10.95 5.70
C GLU A 290 -49.38 -11.52 4.34
N THR A 291 -48.86 -10.71 3.42
CA THR A 291 -48.46 -11.16 2.07
C THR A 291 -47.00 -11.58 1.99
N GLY A 292 -46.18 -11.18 2.97
CA GLY A 292 -44.76 -11.52 3.02
C GLY A 292 -43.94 -10.85 1.92
N LEU A 293 -44.23 -9.58 1.59
CA LEU A 293 -43.52 -8.80 0.57
C LEU A 293 -42.98 -7.49 1.15
N PHE A 294 -41.90 -6.97 0.55
CA PHE A 294 -41.54 -5.56 0.73
C PHE A 294 -42.03 -4.73 -0.46
N LEU A 295 -42.55 -3.55 -0.18
CA LEU A 295 -42.90 -2.56 -1.21
C LEU A 295 -42.02 -1.33 -1.04
N LYS A 296 -41.24 -1.00 -2.07
CA LYS A 296 -40.47 0.24 -2.15
C LYS A 296 -41.31 1.29 -2.87
N LEU A 297 -41.86 2.23 -2.10
CA LEU A 297 -42.82 3.23 -2.58
C LEU A 297 -42.11 4.54 -2.93
N SER A 298 -42.65 5.28 -3.91
CA SER A 298 -42.25 6.67 -4.13
C SER A 298 -42.77 7.58 -3.02
N ILE A 299 -41.92 8.51 -2.59
CA ILE A 299 -42.28 9.59 -1.69
C ILE A 299 -41.52 10.87 -2.09
N ASP A 300 -42.24 11.89 -2.55
CA ASP A 300 -41.67 13.17 -3.00
C ASP A 300 -41.27 14.09 -1.84
N VAL A 301 -40.51 13.51 -0.91
CA VAL A 301 -39.89 14.15 0.24
C VAL A 301 -38.39 14.02 0.08
N ARG A 302 -37.67 15.11 0.35
CA ARG A 302 -36.21 15.07 0.37
C ARG A 302 -35.77 14.45 1.68
N ILE A 303 -35.22 13.24 1.62
CA ILE A 303 -34.67 12.52 2.77
C ILE A 303 -33.17 12.43 2.56
N THR A 304 -32.37 12.83 3.54
CA THR A 304 -30.93 13.10 3.40
C THR A 304 -30.70 14.19 2.34
N SER A 305 -30.09 13.87 1.19
CA SER A 305 -29.77 14.83 0.14
C SER A 305 -30.64 14.70 -1.13
N PHE A 306 -31.52 13.69 -1.21
CA PHE A 306 -32.28 13.38 -2.42
C PHE A 306 -33.78 13.30 -2.18
N ILE A 307 -34.57 13.68 -3.19
CA ILE A 307 -36.00 13.39 -3.24
C ILE A 307 -36.18 11.90 -3.47
N ARG A 308 -36.99 11.24 -2.64
CA ARG A 308 -37.11 9.77 -2.62
C ARG A 308 -38.26 9.24 -3.49
N HIS A 309 -38.32 9.69 -4.74
CA HIS A 309 -39.12 9.03 -5.77
C HIS A 309 -38.36 7.83 -6.38
N ASN A 310 -38.99 7.06 -7.25
CA ASN A 310 -38.39 5.91 -7.94
C ASN A 310 -38.30 6.22 -9.45
N PRO A 311 -37.16 6.76 -9.93
CA PRO A 311 -36.91 6.99 -11.36
C PRO A 311 -37.03 5.72 -12.18
N LEU A 312 -37.43 5.86 -13.45
CA LEU A 312 -37.63 4.73 -14.36
C LEU A 312 -36.32 3.94 -14.57
N ASP A 313 -35.19 4.61 -14.74
CA ASP A 313 -33.88 4.00 -14.93
C ASP A 313 -33.40 3.22 -13.69
N GLU A 314 -33.71 3.69 -12.48
CA GLU A 314 -33.44 2.95 -11.23
C GLU A 314 -34.35 1.71 -11.10
N ILE A 315 -35.62 1.82 -11.46
CA ILE A 315 -36.59 0.72 -11.49
C ILE A 315 -36.17 -0.35 -12.49
N GLU A 316 -35.83 0.04 -13.72
CA GLU A 316 -35.34 -0.85 -14.78
C GLU A 316 -34.08 -1.59 -14.33
N ARG A 317 -33.10 -0.85 -13.78
CA ARG A 317 -31.86 -1.44 -13.22
C ARG A 317 -32.14 -2.51 -12.18
N ALA A 318 -33.06 -2.22 -11.24
CA ALA A 318 -33.38 -3.14 -10.16
C ALA A 318 -34.07 -4.43 -10.67
N ILE A 319 -34.93 -4.32 -11.68
CA ILE A 319 -35.56 -5.48 -12.34
C ILE A 319 -34.54 -6.29 -13.13
N ASP A 320 -33.67 -5.64 -13.90
CA ASP A 320 -32.63 -6.33 -14.69
C ASP A 320 -31.62 -7.04 -13.80
N ALA A 321 -31.18 -6.40 -12.71
CA ALA A 321 -30.37 -7.05 -11.68
C ALA A 321 -31.09 -8.29 -11.11
N SER A 322 -32.39 -8.18 -10.82
CA SER A 322 -33.18 -9.31 -10.31
C SER A 322 -33.25 -10.47 -11.31
N LYS A 323 -33.42 -10.18 -12.61
CA LYS A 323 -33.39 -11.21 -13.67
C LYS A 323 -32.06 -11.95 -13.68
N ILE A 324 -30.94 -11.23 -13.58
CA ILE A 324 -29.59 -11.81 -13.51
C ILE A 324 -29.46 -12.73 -12.30
N ILE A 325 -29.84 -12.25 -11.10
CA ILE A 325 -29.75 -13.03 -9.86
C ILE A 325 -30.58 -14.32 -9.94
N ILE A 326 -31.82 -14.24 -10.45
CA ILE A 326 -32.74 -15.37 -10.59
C ILE A 326 -32.20 -16.38 -11.61
N GLN A 327 -31.76 -15.92 -12.79
CA GLN A 327 -31.27 -16.78 -13.86
C GLN A 327 -29.99 -17.52 -13.47
N GLN A 328 -29.09 -16.87 -12.72
CA GLN A 328 -27.87 -17.49 -12.18
C GLN A 328 -28.14 -18.44 -11.01
N LYS A 329 -29.38 -18.49 -10.51
CA LYS A 329 -29.80 -19.33 -9.37
C LYS A 329 -28.91 -19.14 -8.13
N ILE A 330 -28.48 -17.91 -7.87
CA ILE A 330 -27.52 -17.63 -6.79
C ILE A 330 -28.04 -18.13 -5.45
N ASN A 331 -29.31 -17.87 -5.13
CA ASN A 331 -29.96 -18.32 -3.90
C ASN A 331 -30.01 -19.86 -3.73
N ALA A 332 -29.81 -20.63 -4.80
CA ALA A 332 -29.80 -22.09 -4.74
C ALA A 332 -28.38 -22.68 -4.69
N ASN A 333 -27.35 -21.88 -4.97
CA ASN A 333 -25.97 -22.33 -5.12
C ASN A 333 -25.10 -21.99 -3.89
N ASP A 334 -25.54 -21.08 -3.01
CA ASP A 334 -24.78 -20.65 -1.83
C ASP A 334 -25.68 -20.67 -0.59
N ASP A 335 -25.36 -21.54 0.37
CA ASP A 335 -26.11 -21.67 1.63
C ASP A 335 -25.87 -20.48 2.59
N CYS A 336 -24.79 -19.73 2.39
CA CYS A 336 -24.39 -18.59 3.21
C CYS A 336 -24.82 -17.24 2.64
N LEU A 337 -25.27 -17.17 1.38
CA LEU A 337 -25.66 -15.93 0.71
C LEU A 337 -27.00 -16.07 -0.01
N SER A 338 -27.90 -15.11 0.19
CA SER A 338 -29.15 -15.03 -0.56
C SER A 338 -29.54 -13.59 -0.88
N PHE A 339 -30.39 -13.43 -1.88
CA PHE A 339 -30.89 -12.15 -2.37
C PHE A 339 -32.41 -12.13 -2.30
N LEU A 340 -32.97 -10.97 -2.00
CA LEU A 340 -34.40 -10.70 -2.13
C LEU A 340 -34.63 -9.94 -3.45
N PRO A 341 -34.94 -10.66 -4.56
CA PRO A 341 -35.10 -10.03 -5.86
C PRO A 341 -36.33 -9.13 -5.90
N GLU A 342 -36.28 -8.11 -6.76
CA GLU A 342 -37.44 -7.33 -7.15
C GLU A 342 -38.24 -8.14 -8.19
N LEU A 343 -39.48 -8.48 -7.86
CA LEU A 343 -40.33 -9.40 -8.63
C LEU A 343 -41.07 -8.66 -9.74
N GLU A 344 -41.60 -7.48 -9.40
CA GLU A 344 -42.35 -6.63 -10.30
C GLU A 344 -42.14 -5.17 -9.92
N ALA A 345 -42.14 -4.28 -10.89
CA ALA A 345 -42.21 -2.86 -10.67
C ALA A 345 -43.25 -2.21 -11.59
N ARG A 346 -43.91 -1.18 -11.08
CA ARG A 346 -44.96 -0.46 -11.78
C ARG A 346 -44.71 1.03 -11.74
N THR A 347 -44.96 1.71 -12.86
CA THR A 347 -45.07 3.17 -12.94
C THR A 347 -46.11 3.56 -13.99
N VAL A 348 -46.37 4.85 -14.16
CA VAL A 348 -47.29 5.40 -15.15
C VAL A 348 -46.54 5.99 -16.33
N LYS A 349 -47.16 5.99 -17.51
CA LYS A 349 -46.71 6.66 -18.74
C LYS A 349 -47.31 8.06 -18.83
N ILE A 350 -47.20 8.83 -17.74
CA ILE A 350 -47.68 10.21 -17.65
C ILE A 350 -46.48 11.12 -17.41
N PRO A 351 -46.18 12.04 -18.35
CA PRO A 351 -45.10 13.00 -18.20
C PRO A 351 -45.09 13.69 -16.84
N LYS A 352 -43.93 13.68 -16.19
CA LYS A 352 -43.62 14.24 -14.85
C LYS A 352 -44.15 13.45 -13.65
N LEU A 353 -44.95 12.41 -13.87
CA LEU A 353 -45.52 11.60 -12.79
C LEU A 353 -44.95 10.18 -12.76
N GLU A 354 -44.10 9.81 -13.73
CA GLU A 354 -43.48 8.49 -13.81
C GLU A 354 -42.70 8.18 -12.52
N ASN A 355 -41.85 9.11 -12.10
CA ASN A 355 -41.04 8.89 -10.89
C ASN A 355 -41.91 8.86 -9.62
N SER A 356 -42.98 9.67 -9.57
CA SER A 356 -43.84 9.84 -8.39
C SER A 356 -44.85 8.70 -8.16
N PHE A 357 -45.14 7.89 -9.19
CA PHE A 357 -45.99 6.68 -9.09
C PHE A 357 -45.20 5.38 -9.01
N GLY A 358 -43.87 5.42 -9.17
CA GLY A 358 -43.02 4.24 -9.15
C GLY A 358 -43.17 3.42 -7.87
N VAL A 359 -43.46 2.12 -8.03
CA VAL A 359 -43.47 1.14 -6.94
C VAL A 359 -42.75 -0.13 -7.36
N ILE A 360 -41.94 -0.67 -6.46
CA ILE A 360 -41.23 -1.94 -6.66
C ILE A 360 -41.69 -2.93 -5.60
N TYR A 361 -42.02 -4.15 -6.05
CA TYR A 361 -42.42 -5.28 -5.22
C TYR A 361 -41.26 -6.25 -5.09
N ARG A 362 -40.75 -6.39 -3.87
CA ARG A 362 -39.62 -7.26 -3.54
C ARG A 362 -40.12 -8.55 -2.92
N ALA A 363 -39.42 -9.64 -3.21
CA ALA A 363 -39.52 -10.87 -2.44
C ALA A 363 -39.29 -10.59 -0.94
N GLY A 364 -40.07 -11.25 -0.09
CA GLY A 364 -39.89 -11.17 1.35
C GLY A 364 -39.20 -12.40 1.95
N LEU A 365 -39.25 -12.45 3.27
CA LEU A 365 -38.78 -13.57 4.08
C LEU A 365 -39.95 -14.50 4.42
N SER A 366 -39.70 -15.81 4.44
CA SER A 366 -40.65 -16.76 5.02
C SER A 366 -40.82 -16.50 6.52
N SER A 367 -41.92 -16.98 7.13
CA SER A 367 -42.18 -16.78 8.56
C SER A 367 -41.03 -17.29 9.46
N SER A 368 -40.43 -18.43 9.13
CA SER A 368 -39.28 -18.98 9.85
C SER A 368 -38.00 -18.16 9.68
N GLU A 369 -37.80 -17.55 8.50
CA GLU A 369 -36.65 -16.68 8.25
C GLU A 369 -36.80 -15.35 8.99
N LEU A 370 -38.02 -14.81 9.02
CA LEU A 370 -38.34 -13.56 9.72
C LEU A 370 -38.02 -13.66 11.23
N GLU A 371 -38.27 -14.81 11.85
CA GLU A 371 -37.97 -15.07 13.26
C GLU A 371 -36.46 -15.00 13.56
N ASN A 372 -35.61 -15.47 12.63
CA ASN A 372 -34.17 -15.64 12.84
C ASN A 372 -33.30 -14.56 12.17
N THR A 373 -33.90 -13.72 11.33
CA THR A 373 -33.18 -12.71 10.54
C THR A 373 -33.29 -11.33 11.16
N ARG A 374 -32.20 -10.58 11.20
CA ARG A 374 -32.17 -9.19 11.66
C ARG A 374 -31.42 -8.29 10.70
N MET A 375 -31.87 -7.04 10.58
CA MET A 375 -31.18 -6.00 9.84
C MET A 375 -29.96 -5.54 10.63
N LEU A 376 -28.78 -5.59 10.01
CA LEU A 376 -27.51 -5.45 10.72
C LEU A 376 -27.29 -4.05 11.30
N ALA A 377 -27.75 -2.98 10.64
CA ALA A 377 -27.59 -1.63 11.20
C ALA A 377 -28.33 -1.48 12.52
N GLY A 378 -29.49 -2.12 12.66
CA GLY A 378 -30.27 -2.11 13.90
C GLY A 378 -29.61 -2.87 15.05
N LEU A 379 -28.68 -3.79 14.74
CA LEU A 379 -27.91 -4.52 15.74
C LEU A 379 -26.67 -3.78 16.24
N VAL A 380 -26.22 -2.74 15.51
CA VAL A 380 -25.07 -1.92 15.89
C VAL A 380 -25.42 -0.48 16.25
N GLU A 381 -26.71 -0.14 16.25
CA GLU A 381 -27.19 1.10 16.85
C GLU A 381 -27.16 0.96 18.37
N GLU A 382 -26.37 1.81 19.05
CA GLU A 382 -26.27 1.80 20.50
C GLU A 382 -27.55 2.30 21.16
N ASN A 383 -28.03 1.57 22.18
CA ASN A 383 -29.13 2.03 23.02
C ASN A 383 -28.67 3.11 24.03
N GLU A 384 -29.57 3.63 24.87
CA GLU A 384 -29.23 4.68 25.86
C GLU A 384 -28.19 4.25 26.90
N LEU A 385 -28.03 2.94 27.09
CA LEU A 385 -27.05 2.32 27.97
C LEU A 385 -25.76 1.94 27.22
N TYR A 386 -25.60 2.36 25.96
CA TYR A 386 -24.45 2.05 25.10
C TYR A 386 -24.26 0.55 24.83
N GLN A 387 -25.32 -0.23 24.99
CA GLN A 387 -25.32 -1.66 24.66
C GLN A 387 -25.69 -1.85 23.19
N LEU A 388 -25.06 -2.83 22.55
CA LEU A 388 -25.29 -3.18 21.17
C LEU A 388 -26.12 -4.48 21.10
N PRO A 389 -27.28 -4.50 20.41
CA PRO A 389 -28.09 -5.71 20.28
C PRO A 389 -27.37 -6.89 19.60
N ILE A 390 -26.28 -6.64 18.85
CA ILE A 390 -25.45 -7.72 18.28
C ILE A 390 -24.79 -8.60 19.37
N LEU A 391 -24.54 -8.05 20.56
CA LEU A 391 -23.92 -8.79 21.66
C LEU A 391 -24.85 -9.89 22.19
N ASP A 392 -26.17 -9.70 22.14
CA ASP A 392 -27.14 -10.72 22.55
C ASP A 392 -26.94 -12.03 21.76
N PHE A 393 -26.59 -11.94 20.47
CA PHE A 393 -26.30 -13.11 19.64
C PHE A 393 -24.94 -13.74 19.97
N ILE A 394 -23.92 -12.92 20.24
CA ILE A 394 -22.60 -13.41 20.66
C ILE A 394 -22.73 -14.13 22.01
N ASP A 395 -23.47 -13.56 22.96
CA ASP A 395 -23.74 -14.15 24.27
C ASP A 395 -24.54 -15.44 24.14
N GLN A 396 -25.58 -15.47 23.30
CA GLN A 396 -26.33 -16.70 23.02
C GLN A 396 -25.43 -17.79 22.43
N ALA A 397 -24.54 -17.43 21.50
CA ALA A 397 -23.59 -18.36 20.88
C ALA A 397 -22.57 -18.88 21.91
N PHE A 398 -22.14 -18.02 22.84
CA PHE A 398 -21.21 -18.39 23.91
C PHE A 398 -21.83 -19.39 24.87
N HIS A 399 -23.06 -19.13 25.34
CA HIS A 399 -23.77 -20.02 26.28
C HIS A 399 -24.22 -21.36 25.67
N SER A 400 -24.37 -21.42 24.34
CA SER A 400 -24.71 -22.66 23.63
C SER A 400 -23.48 -23.49 23.24
N SER A 401 -22.26 -22.97 23.41
CA SER A 401 -21.02 -23.69 23.15
C SER A 401 -20.63 -24.63 24.30
N SER A 402 -19.89 -25.72 24.01
CA SER A 402 -19.51 -26.72 25.03
C SER A 402 -18.45 -26.18 26.01
N PRO A 403 -18.43 -26.58 27.31
CA PRO A 403 -17.72 -25.87 28.39
C PRO A 403 -16.20 -26.11 28.44
N SER A 404 -15.54 -26.47 27.34
CA SER A 404 -14.09 -26.71 27.35
C SER A 404 -13.33 -25.37 27.37
N HIS A 405 -13.16 -24.79 28.56
CA HIS A 405 -12.25 -23.67 28.88
C HIS A 405 -11.85 -22.74 27.72
N GLN A 406 -12.81 -22.13 27.03
CA GLN A 406 -12.54 -21.09 26.05
C GLN A 406 -12.59 -19.72 26.73
N ASP A 407 -11.48 -19.00 26.64
CA ASP A 407 -11.42 -17.57 26.95
C ASP A 407 -12.38 -16.78 26.04
N LEU A 408 -13.11 -15.81 26.60
CA LEU A 408 -14.12 -15.02 25.88
C LEU A 408 -13.51 -14.29 24.67
N LYS A 409 -12.25 -13.85 24.76
CA LYS A 409 -11.60 -13.18 23.63
C LYS A 409 -11.40 -14.14 22.47
N THR A 410 -10.91 -15.35 22.77
CA THR A 410 -10.74 -16.40 21.77
C THR A 410 -12.07 -16.77 21.11
N PHE A 411 -13.15 -16.88 21.90
CA PHE A 411 -14.48 -17.16 21.39
C PHE A 411 -14.99 -16.10 20.40
N ILE A 412 -14.89 -14.81 20.74
CA ILE A 412 -15.36 -13.74 19.85
C ILE A 412 -14.55 -13.72 18.54
N LEU A 413 -13.25 -14.04 18.56
CA LEU A 413 -12.45 -14.16 17.34
C LEU A 413 -12.94 -15.30 16.43
N ASP A 414 -13.35 -16.42 17.01
CA ASP A 414 -13.89 -17.55 16.25
C ASP A 414 -15.31 -17.26 15.73
N TRP A 415 -16.14 -16.57 16.52
CA TRP A 415 -17.43 -16.05 16.05
C TRP A 415 -17.24 -15.06 14.90
N TRP A 416 -16.24 -14.18 15.00
CA TRP A 416 -15.89 -13.21 13.96
C TRP A 416 -15.39 -13.88 12.68
N GLU A 417 -14.55 -14.90 12.79
CA GLU A 417 -14.15 -15.72 11.63
C GLU A 417 -15.36 -16.33 10.93
N ARG A 418 -16.34 -16.84 11.68
CA ARG A 418 -17.59 -17.33 11.10
C ARG A 418 -18.37 -16.22 10.40
N TYR A 419 -18.41 -15.02 10.99
CA TYR A 419 -19.00 -13.84 10.37
C TYR A 419 -18.34 -13.51 9.03
N ILE A 420 -17.00 -13.51 8.95
CA ILE A 420 -16.25 -13.26 7.72
C ILE A 420 -16.56 -14.31 6.64
N ASN A 421 -16.67 -15.59 7.02
CA ASN A 421 -17.02 -16.68 6.10
C ASN A 421 -18.45 -16.58 5.56
N VAL A 422 -19.38 -15.92 6.27
CA VAL A 422 -20.76 -15.73 5.83
C VAL A 422 -20.94 -14.41 5.07
N ALA A 423 -20.29 -13.33 5.51
CA ALA A 423 -20.58 -11.99 5.02
C ALA A 423 -19.58 -11.48 3.97
N LEU A 424 -18.29 -11.76 4.13
CA LEU A 424 -17.24 -11.19 3.28
C LEU A 424 -16.86 -12.14 2.15
N LEU A 425 -16.54 -13.39 2.49
CA LEU A 425 -16.01 -14.34 1.53
C LEU A 425 -16.99 -14.69 0.38
N PRO A 426 -18.29 -14.94 0.63
CA PRO A 426 -19.24 -15.25 -0.44
C PRO A 426 -19.42 -14.11 -1.45
N LEU A 427 -19.41 -12.85 -0.98
CA LEU A 427 -19.53 -11.68 -1.85
C LEU A 427 -18.25 -11.43 -2.67
N LEU A 428 -17.07 -11.73 -2.12
CA LEU A 428 -15.83 -11.71 -2.90
C LEU A 428 -15.84 -12.78 -3.99
N LYS A 429 -16.32 -14.00 -3.66
CA LYS A 429 -16.51 -15.08 -4.65
C LYS A 429 -17.47 -14.64 -5.75
N LEU A 430 -18.65 -14.13 -5.37
CA LEU A 430 -19.68 -13.67 -6.29
C LEU A 430 -19.14 -12.62 -7.28
N PHE A 431 -18.39 -11.63 -6.80
CA PHE A 431 -17.78 -10.64 -7.69
C PHE A 431 -16.70 -11.26 -8.56
N SER A 432 -15.82 -12.07 -7.99
CA SER A 432 -14.71 -12.66 -8.73
C SER A 432 -15.17 -13.62 -9.82
N GLU A 433 -16.19 -14.45 -9.55
CA GLU A 433 -16.62 -15.56 -10.41
C GLU A 433 -17.81 -15.19 -11.30
N GLN A 434 -18.55 -14.13 -10.98
CA GLN A 434 -19.74 -13.75 -11.77
C GLN A 434 -19.76 -12.26 -12.15
N GLY A 435 -18.78 -11.46 -11.70
CA GLY A 435 -18.72 -10.03 -11.98
C GLY A 435 -19.81 -9.22 -11.28
N ILE A 436 -20.49 -9.78 -10.27
CA ILE A 436 -21.61 -9.13 -9.58
C ILE A 436 -21.11 -8.45 -8.31
N SER A 437 -21.18 -7.12 -8.28
CA SER A 437 -20.93 -6.27 -7.11
C SER A 437 -22.24 -5.84 -6.48
N VAL A 438 -22.27 -5.73 -5.15
CA VAL A 438 -23.48 -5.44 -4.37
C VAL A 438 -23.26 -4.30 -3.38
N GLU A 439 -24.29 -3.49 -3.16
CA GLU A 439 -24.34 -2.46 -2.10
C GLU A 439 -24.67 -3.10 -0.73
N ALA A 440 -23.81 -4.00 -0.26
CA ALA A 440 -23.96 -4.72 1.01
C ALA A 440 -23.56 -3.86 2.22
N HIS A 441 -24.14 -2.67 2.39
CA HIS A 441 -24.01 -1.91 3.64
C HIS A 441 -25.01 -2.41 4.69
N LEU A 442 -24.84 -2.02 5.97
CA LEU A 442 -25.62 -2.60 7.07
C LEU A 442 -27.14 -2.42 6.98
N GLN A 443 -27.64 -1.35 6.36
CA GLN A 443 -29.09 -1.19 6.14
C GLN A 443 -29.65 -2.09 5.03
N ASN A 444 -28.82 -2.56 4.09
CA ASN A 444 -29.21 -3.45 2.98
C ASN A 444 -28.80 -4.90 3.22
N SER A 445 -28.27 -5.18 4.41
CA SER A 445 -27.75 -6.48 4.80
C SER A 445 -28.53 -7.01 5.99
N LEU A 446 -29.25 -8.11 5.78
CA LEU A 446 -29.92 -8.85 6.83
C LEU A 446 -29.12 -10.11 7.14
N MET A 447 -28.97 -10.46 8.42
CA MET A 447 -28.23 -11.65 8.85
C MET A 447 -29.17 -12.61 9.56
N GLU A 448 -29.19 -13.86 9.09
CA GLU A 448 -29.84 -14.98 9.77
C GLU A 448 -28.91 -15.55 10.84
N PHE A 449 -29.40 -15.61 12.08
CA PHE A 449 -28.68 -16.19 13.21
C PHE A 449 -29.29 -17.54 13.62
N LYS A 450 -28.43 -18.55 13.83
CA LYS A 450 -28.83 -19.87 14.36
C LYS A 450 -28.07 -20.13 15.65
N ASN A 451 -28.79 -20.24 16.76
CA ASN A 451 -28.21 -20.37 18.11
C ASN A 451 -27.14 -19.28 18.39
N GLY A 452 -27.40 -18.03 17.99
CA GLY A 452 -26.46 -16.92 18.15
C GLY A 452 -25.35 -16.81 17.09
N TYR A 453 -25.14 -17.82 16.25
CA TYR A 453 -24.10 -17.76 15.21
C TYR A 453 -24.62 -17.21 13.88
N PRO A 454 -23.84 -16.37 13.17
CA PRO A 454 -24.19 -15.96 11.81
C PRO A 454 -24.20 -17.20 10.91
N SER A 455 -25.25 -17.32 10.10
CA SER A 455 -25.48 -18.49 9.26
C SER A 455 -25.69 -18.16 7.79
N ARG A 456 -26.39 -17.07 7.48
CA ARG A 456 -26.66 -16.64 6.11
C ARG A 456 -26.84 -15.13 6.02
N LEU A 457 -26.13 -14.50 5.09
CA LEU A 457 -26.31 -13.11 4.71
C LEU A 457 -27.40 -13.01 3.64
N ILE A 458 -28.36 -12.12 3.86
CA ILE A 458 -29.46 -11.84 2.92
C ILE A 458 -29.33 -10.40 2.47
N ILE A 459 -29.04 -10.20 1.18
CA ILE A 459 -28.94 -8.87 0.57
C ILE A 459 -30.32 -8.45 0.06
N ARG A 460 -30.71 -7.23 0.44
CA ARG A 460 -31.91 -6.57 -0.05
C ARG A 460 -31.56 -5.32 -0.83
N ASP A 461 -32.46 -4.92 -1.72
CA ASP A 461 -32.32 -3.81 -2.67
C ASP A 461 -31.40 -4.13 -3.87
N MET A 462 -32.04 -4.46 -5.00
CA MET A 462 -31.33 -4.81 -6.23
C MET A 462 -30.92 -3.57 -7.04
N GLU A 463 -31.39 -2.38 -6.66
CA GLU A 463 -31.05 -1.13 -7.33
C GLU A 463 -29.54 -0.82 -7.24
N GLY A 464 -28.89 -1.22 -6.15
CA GLY A 464 -27.46 -1.03 -5.90
C GLY A 464 -26.56 -2.15 -6.42
N ILE A 465 -27.08 -3.05 -7.27
CA ILE A 465 -26.27 -4.10 -7.91
C ILE A 465 -25.61 -3.56 -9.18
N SER A 466 -24.32 -3.87 -9.32
CA SER A 466 -23.52 -3.53 -10.49
C SER A 466 -22.94 -4.81 -11.09
N VAL A 467 -23.12 -5.02 -12.40
CA VAL A 467 -22.67 -6.23 -13.08
C VAL A 467 -21.62 -5.91 -14.14
N VAL A 468 -20.51 -6.65 -14.13
CA VAL A 468 -19.40 -6.50 -15.08
C VAL A 468 -19.67 -7.36 -16.31
N GLN A 469 -20.11 -6.73 -17.39
CA GLN A 469 -20.60 -7.40 -18.61
C GLN A 469 -19.58 -8.39 -19.22
N GLU A 470 -18.30 -8.02 -19.25
CA GLU A 470 -17.21 -8.85 -19.80
C GLU A 470 -16.99 -10.14 -19.00
N MET A 471 -17.02 -10.06 -17.66
CA MET A 471 -16.87 -11.22 -16.77
C MET A 471 -18.10 -12.12 -16.86
N PHE A 472 -19.27 -11.51 -16.98
CA PHE A 472 -20.53 -12.20 -17.11
C PHE A 472 -20.66 -12.98 -18.44
N SER A 473 -20.17 -12.40 -19.55
CA SER A 473 -20.23 -13.01 -20.88
C SER A 473 -19.28 -14.21 -21.05
N GLN A 474 -18.12 -14.20 -20.37
CA GLN A 474 -17.16 -15.29 -20.42
C GLN A 474 -17.70 -16.62 -19.84
N HIS A 475 -18.52 -16.53 -18.78
CA HIS A 475 -19.14 -17.71 -18.15
C HIS A 475 -20.32 -18.31 -18.94
N GLN A 476 -20.89 -17.58 -19.91
CA GLN A 476 -21.99 -18.09 -20.75
C GLN A 476 -21.56 -19.04 -21.86
N SER A 477 -20.28 -19.04 -22.25
CA SER A 477 -19.76 -19.93 -23.30
C SER A 477 -19.97 -21.44 -23.00
N THR A 478 -20.35 -21.79 -21.77
CA THR A 478 -20.67 -23.16 -21.33
C THR A 478 -22.15 -23.44 -21.03
N LYS A 479 -23.07 -22.46 -21.06
CA LYS A 479 -24.52 -22.67 -20.78
C LYS A 479 -25.41 -21.81 -21.71
N SER A 480 -26.23 -22.48 -22.53
CA SER A 480 -27.03 -21.93 -23.63
C SER A 480 -28.29 -21.11 -23.24
N LEU A 481 -28.20 -20.20 -22.28
CA LEU A 481 -29.34 -19.34 -21.91
C LEU A 481 -29.00 -17.87 -22.21
N ALA A 482 -29.60 -17.34 -23.28
CA ALA A 482 -29.61 -15.91 -23.56
C ALA A 482 -30.26 -15.18 -22.39
N ILE A 483 -29.62 -14.12 -21.90
CA ILE A 483 -30.10 -13.35 -20.76
C ILE A 483 -31.03 -12.26 -21.26
N ASP A 484 -32.21 -12.19 -20.63
CA ASP A 484 -33.26 -11.21 -20.93
C ASP A 484 -32.96 -9.83 -20.32
N VAL A 485 -31.78 -9.28 -20.62
CA VAL A 485 -31.34 -7.94 -20.22
C VAL A 485 -30.74 -7.25 -21.44
N SER A 486 -31.15 -6.01 -21.71
CA SER A 486 -30.66 -5.22 -22.83
C SER A 486 -29.18 -4.88 -22.68
N GLU A 487 -28.44 -4.80 -23.78
CA GLU A 487 -27.05 -4.32 -23.79
C GLU A 487 -26.95 -2.85 -23.30
N ASP A 488 -28.00 -2.06 -23.48
CA ASP A 488 -28.08 -0.66 -23.04
C ASP A 488 -28.54 -0.49 -21.57
N SER A 489 -28.72 -1.59 -20.83
CA SER A 489 -29.17 -1.53 -19.44
C SER A 489 -28.19 -0.80 -18.53
N THR A 490 -28.70 -0.01 -17.59
CA THR A 490 -27.89 0.71 -16.59
C THR A 490 -27.35 -0.20 -15.48
N VAL A 491 -27.62 -1.51 -15.54
CA VAL A 491 -27.05 -2.53 -14.64
C VAL A 491 -25.58 -2.84 -14.98
N TRP A 492 -25.13 -2.51 -16.19
CA TRP A 492 -23.77 -2.78 -16.64
C TRP A 492 -22.79 -1.72 -16.14
N PHE A 493 -21.70 -2.16 -15.50
CA PHE A 493 -20.65 -1.29 -14.98
C PHE A 493 -19.27 -1.75 -15.43
N SER A 494 -18.32 -0.80 -15.42
CA SER A 494 -16.91 -1.15 -15.58
C SER A 494 -16.44 -2.01 -14.40
N LYS A 495 -15.49 -2.92 -14.67
CA LYS A 495 -14.84 -3.74 -13.64
C LYS A 495 -14.24 -2.91 -12.50
N GLN A 496 -13.68 -1.75 -12.84
CA GLN A 496 -13.04 -0.86 -11.87
C GLN A 496 -14.06 -0.18 -10.94
N ASP A 497 -15.19 0.28 -11.47
CA ASP A 497 -16.23 0.94 -10.68
C ASP A 497 -16.94 -0.07 -9.78
N ALA A 498 -17.33 -1.22 -10.33
CA ALA A 498 -17.94 -2.30 -9.56
C ALA A 498 -17.02 -2.77 -8.41
N TRP A 499 -15.71 -2.94 -8.66
CA TRP A 499 -14.75 -3.27 -7.60
C TRP A 499 -14.61 -2.16 -6.55
N THR A 500 -14.67 -0.90 -6.97
CA THR A 500 -14.63 0.26 -6.07
C THR A 500 -15.85 0.29 -5.14
N PHE A 501 -17.05 0.06 -5.70
CA PHE A 501 -18.28 0.00 -4.93
C PHE A 501 -18.27 -1.16 -3.95
N LEU A 502 -17.86 -2.35 -4.38
CA LEU A 502 -17.76 -3.51 -3.50
C LEU A 502 -16.84 -3.24 -2.31
N LYS A 503 -15.62 -2.71 -2.54
CA LYS A 503 -14.69 -2.37 -1.45
C LYS A 503 -15.31 -1.39 -0.44
N TYR A 504 -15.97 -0.35 -0.91
CA TYR A 504 -16.57 0.64 -0.03
C TYR A 504 -17.74 0.07 0.77
N TYR A 505 -18.72 -0.54 0.10
CA TYR A 505 -19.93 -1.00 0.75
C TYR A 505 -19.68 -2.18 1.67
N LEU A 506 -18.91 -3.16 1.20
CA LEU A 506 -18.64 -4.38 1.94
C LEU A 506 -17.54 -4.20 2.99
N VAL A 507 -16.36 -3.68 2.61
CA VAL A 507 -15.23 -3.65 3.56
C VAL A 507 -15.40 -2.50 4.54
N ILE A 508 -15.73 -1.29 4.07
CA ILE A 508 -15.79 -0.10 4.93
C ILE A 508 -17.15 0.05 5.63
N ASN A 509 -18.25 0.05 4.89
CA ASN A 509 -19.56 0.34 5.46
C ASN A 509 -20.23 -0.88 6.13
N HIS A 510 -19.66 -2.07 5.98
CA HIS A 510 -20.16 -3.28 6.61
C HIS A 510 -19.13 -3.89 7.55
N ILE A 511 -18.06 -4.49 7.04
CA ILE A 511 -17.09 -5.22 7.86
C ILE A 511 -16.46 -4.32 8.92
N SER A 512 -15.95 -3.13 8.55
CA SER A 512 -15.35 -2.22 9.53
C SER A 512 -16.34 -1.76 10.59
N HIS A 513 -17.59 -1.48 10.21
CA HIS A 513 -18.58 -0.96 11.16
C HIS A 513 -18.96 -2.02 12.21
N ILE A 514 -19.24 -3.27 11.80
CA ILE A 514 -19.51 -4.36 12.76
C ILE A 514 -18.28 -4.62 13.63
N LEU A 515 -17.10 -4.68 13.02
CA LEU A 515 -15.82 -4.92 13.70
C LEU A 515 -15.57 -3.88 14.78
N SER A 516 -15.65 -2.60 14.42
CA SER A 516 -15.45 -1.50 15.36
C SER A 516 -16.51 -1.48 16.45
N SER A 517 -17.77 -1.81 16.14
CA SER A 517 -18.83 -1.91 17.14
C SER A 517 -18.56 -3.02 18.15
N ILE A 518 -18.11 -4.20 17.71
CA ILE A 518 -17.69 -5.29 18.61
C ILE A 518 -16.49 -4.85 19.46
N ALA A 519 -15.47 -4.25 18.85
CA ALA A 519 -14.27 -3.80 19.57
C ALA A 519 -14.60 -2.75 20.64
N ARG A 520 -15.49 -1.82 20.33
CA ARG A 520 -15.96 -0.78 21.24
C ARG A 520 -16.77 -1.29 22.43
N ALA A 521 -17.35 -2.48 22.34
CA ALA A 521 -18.26 -3.01 23.36
C ALA A 521 -17.72 -4.26 24.08
N THR A 522 -16.55 -4.74 23.67
CA THR A 522 -15.88 -5.91 24.25
C THR A 522 -14.43 -5.56 24.60
N GLU A 523 -13.68 -6.48 25.20
CA GLU A 523 -12.25 -6.29 25.46
C GLU A 523 -11.33 -6.62 24.28
N ILE A 524 -11.89 -6.90 23.09
CA ILE A 524 -11.11 -7.21 21.90
C ILE A 524 -10.80 -5.93 21.13
N ASN A 525 -9.53 -5.78 20.74
CA ASN A 525 -9.09 -4.66 19.92
C ASN A 525 -9.42 -4.82 18.43
N GLU A 526 -9.56 -3.71 17.71
CA GLU A 526 -9.82 -3.75 16.26
C GLU A 526 -8.71 -4.49 15.51
N TYR A 527 -7.48 -4.36 16.00
CA TYR A 527 -6.30 -5.03 15.48
C TYR A 527 -6.50 -6.56 15.34
N SER A 528 -6.95 -7.23 16.42
CA SER A 528 -7.11 -8.68 16.46
C SER A 528 -8.22 -9.14 15.50
N LEU A 529 -9.30 -8.36 15.40
CA LEU A 529 -10.40 -8.66 14.48
C LEU A 529 -9.94 -8.49 13.03
N TRP A 530 -9.19 -7.43 12.69
CA TRP A 530 -8.66 -7.25 11.34
C TRP A 530 -7.61 -8.30 10.96
N GLN A 531 -6.76 -8.72 11.91
CA GLN A 531 -5.85 -9.85 11.70
C GLN A 531 -6.60 -11.15 11.43
N ARG A 532 -7.66 -11.43 12.20
CA ARG A 532 -8.49 -12.61 11.97
C ARG A 532 -9.16 -12.52 10.60
N THR A 533 -9.72 -11.37 10.22
CA THR A 533 -10.26 -11.15 8.87
C THR A 533 -9.24 -11.46 7.78
N ARG A 534 -8.03 -10.87 7.86
CA ARG A 534 -6.96 -11.11 6.89
C ARG A 534 -6.58 -12.59 6.82
N THR A 535 -6.40 -13.23 7.97
CA THR A 535 -6.00 -14.64 8.07
C THR A 535 -7.07 -15.55 7.47
N THR A 536 -8.34 -15.31 7.77
CA THR A 536 -9.47 -16.07 7.21
C THR A 536 -9.52 -15.94 5.70
N LEU A 537 -9.33 -14.74 5.14
CA LEU A 537 -9.28 -14.53 3.69
C LEU A 537 -8.09 -15.28 3.04
N LEU A 538 -6.88 -15.17 3.60
CA LEU A 538 -5.68 -15.80 3.03
C LEU A 538 -5.67 -17.33 3.13
N LYS A 539 -6.37 -17.90 4.13
CA LYS A 539 -6.50 -19.35 4.30
C LYS A 539 -7.70 -19.94 3.57
N ALA A 540 -8.59 -19.10 3.02
CA ALA A 540 -9.79 -19.56 2.37
C ALA A 540 -9.45 -20.42 1.15
N ASN A 541 -10.01 -21.62 1.08
CA ASN A 541 -9.92 -22.46 -0.12
C ASN A 541 -10.89 -21.94 -1.18
N VAL A 542 -10.36 -21.19 -2.16
CA VAL A 542 -11.14 -20.48 -3.18
C VAL A 542 -10.50 -20.64 -4.57
N SER A 543 -11.22 -20.26 -5.62
CA SER A 543 -10.69 -20.24 -6.98
C SER A 543 -9.54 -19.22 -7.12
N ASP A 544 -8.65 -19.42 -8.10
CA ASP A 544 -7.53 -18.51 -8.37
C ASP A 544 -8.02 -17.08 -8.63
N GLN A 545 -9.18 -16.93 -9.25
CA GLN A 545 -9.80 -15.63 -9.51
C GLN A 545 -10.26 -14.94 -8.22
N THR A 546 -10.87 -15.67 -7.29
CA THR A 546 -11.18 -15.13 -5.96
C THR A 546 -9.90 -14.81 -5.18
N ALA A 547 -8.89 -15.69 -5.24
CA ALA A 547 -7.60 -15.49 -4.59
C ALA A 547 -6.92 -14.20 -5.10
N TYR A 548 -6.99 -13.90 -6.40
CA TYR A 548 -6.53 -12.64 -6.98
C TYR A 548 -7.19 -11.42 -6.35
N TYR A 549 -8.52 -11.40 -6.21
CA TYR A 549 -9.21 -10.24 -5.61
C TYR A 549 -9.00 -10.14 -4.10
N ILE A 550 -8.83 -11.28 -3.41
CA ILE A 550 -8.38 -11.30 -2.02
C ILE A 550 -6.99 -10.66 -1.93
N ASP A 551 -6.04 -11.08 -2.76
CA ASP A 551 -4.68 -10.52 -2.80
C ASP A 551 -4.70 -9.02 -3.05
N GLN A 552 -5.44 -8.57 -4.08
CA GLN A 552 -5.66 -7.15 -4.36
C GLN A 552 -6.21 -6.41 -3.14
N LEU A 553 -7.25 -6.95 -2.50
CA LEU A 553 -7.87 -6.31 -1.33
C LEU A 553 -6.89 -6.22 -0.15
N VAL A 554 -6.14 -7.27 0.14
CA VAL A 554 -5.23 -7.31 1.30
C VAL A 554 -3.89 -6.63 1.04
N ASN A 555 -3.52 -6.37 -0.22
CA ASN A 555 -2.26 -5.73 -0.60
C ASN A 555 -2.41 -4.27 -1.10
N THR A 556 -3.63 -3.77 -1.29
CA THR A 556 -3.85 -2.35 -1.63
C THR A 556 -3.65 -1.45 -0.41
N LYS A 557 -2.80 -0.43 -0.51
CA LYS A 557 -2.47 0.49 0.62
C LYS A 557 -3.68 1.24 1.19
N THR A 558 -4.63 1.60 0.35
CA THR A 558 -5.77 2.44 0.70
C THR A 558 -7.07 1.93 0.09
N ILE A 559 -8.19 2.23 0.72
CA ILE A 559 -9.53 1.92 0.20
C ILE A 559 -10.29 3.23 -0.06
N PRO A 560 -10.98 3.35 -1.20
CA PRO A 560 -11.84 4.50 -1.47
C PRO A 560 -13.09 4.46 -0.58
N ILE A 561 -13.47 5.61 -0.03
CA ILE A 561 -14.72 5.82 0.70
C ILE A 561 -15.51 6.96 0.08
N LYS A 562 -16.84 6.86 0.10
CA LYS A 562 -17.74 7.95 -0.32
C LYS A 562 -17.74 9.05 0.73
N ALA A 563 -17.38 10.27 0.34
CA ALA A 563 -17.33 11.43 1.21
C ALA A 563 -18.72 12.09 1.30
N ASN A 564 -19.59 11.59 2.18
CA ASN A 564 -20.99 12.00 2.28
C ASN A 564 -21.17 13.48 2.66
N MET A 565 -20.36 14.00 3.57
CA MET A 565 -20.37 15.41 3.95
C MET A 565 -19.92 16.30 2.79
N LEU A 566 -18.84 15.93 2.09
CA LEU A 566 -18.37 16.67 0.91
C LEU A 566 -19.36 16.56 -0.26
N ASN A 567 -20.00 15.41 -0.46
CA ASN A 567 -21.06 15.24 -1.47
C ASN A 567 -22.23 16.18 -1.20
N THR A 568 -22.60 16.35 0.07
CA THR A 568 -23.65 17.29 0.49
C THR A 568 -23.19 18.75 0.33
N LEU A 569 -21.91 19.04 0.61
CA LEU A 569 -21.31 20.36 0.42
C LEU A 569 -21.29 20.78 -1.05
N PHE A 570 -21.06 19.86 -2.00
CA PHE A 570 -20.89 20.19 -3.42
C PHE A 570 -22.08 19.83 -4.32
N HIS A 571 -23.17 19.24 -3.78
CA HIS A 571 -24.34 18.79 -4.55
C HIS A 571 -24.00 17.83 -5.70
N THR A 572 -23.01 16.96 -5.52
CA THR A 572 -22.45 16.10 -6.57
C THR A 572 -23.26 14.82 -6.79
N GLY A 573 -24.59 14.87 -6.66
CA GLY A 573 -25.44 13.69 -6.46
C GLY A 573 -25.27 12.53 -7.46
N GLY A 574 -25.02 12.82 -8.74
CA GLY A 574 -24.78 11.79 -9.77
C GLY A 574 -23.32 11.33 -9.92
N ASN A 575 -22.35 12.04 -9.31
CA ASN A 575 -20.92 11.77 -9.41
C ASN A 575 -20.28 11.89 -8.01
N PRO A 576 -20.37 10.85 -7.18
CA PRO A 576 -19.93 10.92 -5.79
C PRO A 576 -18.43 11.22 -5.68
N ILE A 577 -18.08 12.06 -4.71
CA ILE A 577 -16.71 12.33 -4.28
C ILE A 577 -16.22 11.14 -3.47
N TRP A 578 -15.06 10.62 -3.88
CA TRP A 578 -14.35 9.53 -3.22
C TRP A 578 -13.08 10.06 -2.55
N VAL A 579 -12.82 9.62 -1.33
CA VAL A 579 -11.56 9.88 -0.63
C VAL A 579 -10.91 8.56 -0.22
N ASN A 580 -9.59 8.46 -0.36
CA ASN A 580 -8.86 7.25 0.03
C ASN A 580 -8.46 7.32 1.51
N VAL A 581 -8.79 6.28 2.28
CA VAL A 581 -8.36 6.07 3.68
C VAL A 581 -7.41 4.86 3.76
N PRO A 582 -6.56 4.76 4.80
CA PRO A 582 -5.71 3.58 5.00
C PRO A 582 -6.51 2.29 5.01
N ASN A 583 -5.99 1.25 4.36
CA ASN A 583 -6.60 -0.08 4.37
C ASN A 583 -6.14 -0.88 5.59
N PRO A 584 -7.01 -1.20 6.57
CA PRO A 584 -6.62 -1.99 7.74
C PRO A 584 -6.04 -3.36 7.36
N LEU A 585 -6.58 -4.02 6.33
CA LEU A 585 -6.10 -5.34 5.89
C LEU A 585 -4.66 -5.27 5.38
N PHE A 586 -4.27 -4.20 4.69
CA PHE A 586 -2.90 -3.96 4.24
C PHE A 586 -1.98 -3.57 5.40
N LYS A 587 -2.44 -2.67 6.27
CA LYS A 587 -1.66 -2.18 7.41
C LYS A 587 -1.27 -3.34 8.34
N TYR A 588 -2.20 -4.24 8.59
CA TYR A 588 -2.01 -5.39 9.46
C TYR A 588 -1.45 -6.61 8.71
N ARG A 589 -0.69 -6.41 7.63
CA ARG A 589 0.05 -7.46 6.90
C ARG A 589 1.12 -8.22 7.71
N GLY A 590 1.18 -8.01 9.02
CA GLY A 590 2.10 -8.73 9.90
C GLY A 590 2.37 -7.99 11.20
N GLU A 591 1.41 -7.90 12.11
CA GLU A 591 1.78 -7.62 13.51
C GLU A 591 2.02 -8.92 14.30
N ASN A 592 1.71 -10.09 13.71
CA ASN A 592 2.45 -11.33 14.04
C ASN A 592 3.85 -11.38 13.38
N MET A 593 4.31 -10.32 12.70
CA MET A 593 5.72 -10.13 12.29
C MET A 593 6.50 -9.20 13.23
N LEU A 594 5.87 -8.69 14.27
CA LEU A 594 6.54 -8.03 15.38
C LEU A 594 6.15 -8.76 16.65
N THR A 595 6.82 -9.89 16.90
CA THR A 595 7.12 -10.21 18.30
C THR A 595 7.68 -8.92 18.90
N PRO A 596 7.19 -8.44 20.05
CA PRO A 596 7.85 -7.34 20.74
C PRO A 596 9.33 -7.64 20.74
N LEU A 597 10.11 -6.75 20.13
CA LEU A 597 11.56 -6.82 20.20
C LEU A 597 11.87 -7.06 21.67
N GLN A 598 12.50 -8.21 21.97
CA GLN A 598 13.22 -8.30 23.23
C GLN A 598 14.10 -7.06 23.26
N LYS A 599 14.01 -6.27 24.33
CA LYS A 599 14.88 -5.12 24.56
C LYS A 599 16.32 -5.63 24.58
N THR A 600 16.93 -5.68 23.41
CA THR A 600 18.34 -5.95 23.16
C THR A 600 18.98 -4.64 22.74
N THR A 601 20.29 -4.50 22.89
CA THR A 601 21.02 -3.27 22.51
C THR A 601 21.09 -3.05 21.00
N HIS A 602 20.83 -4.07 20.17
CA HIS A 602 21.00 -4.02 18.71
C HIS A 602 20.14 -2.98 17.99
N HIS A 603 18.90 -2.75 18.43
CA HIS A 603 18.04 -1.73 17.80
C HIS A 603 18.59 -0.32 18.02
N ILE A 604 19.25 -0.06 19.17
CA ILE A 604 19.89 1.23 19.45
C ILE A 604 21.06 1.44 18.49
N ASP A 605 21.90 0.42 18.30
CA ASP A 605 23.05 0.47 17.40
C ASP A 605 22.60 0.67 15.93
N ALA A 606 21.56 -0.05 15.51
CA ALA A 606 21.00 0.08 14.17
C ALA A 606 20.39 1.46 13.91
N GLU A 607 19.62 2.00 14.88
CA GLU A 607 19.00 3.33 14.77
C GLU A 607 20.08 4.42 14.77
N ALA A 608 21.04 4.33 15.69
CA ALA A 608 22.16 5.27 15.80
C ALA A 608 22.97 5.32 14.50
N ARG A 609 23.26 4.17 13.89
CA ARG A 609 23.98 4.11 12.62
C ARG A 609 23.25 4.84 11.49
N VAL A 610 21.94 4.59 11.32
CA VAL A 610 21.15 5.25 10.26
C VAL A 610 21.10 6.75 10.50
N MET A 611 20.90 7.20 11.75
CA MET A 611 20.93 8.62 12.09
C MET A 611 22.30 9.26 11.85
N GLY A 612 23.37 8.56 12.21
CA GLY A 612 24.76 9.00 11.98
C GLY A 612 25.02 9.23 10.50
N GLN A 613 24.85 8.20 9.66
CA GLN A 613 25.07 8.32 8.21
C GLN A 613 24.15 9.36 7.56
N LEU A 614 22.90 9.50 8.03
CA LEU A 614 22.00 10.53 7.54
C LEU A 614 22.57 11.93 7.80
N LEU A 615 22.94 12.22 9.05
CA LEU A 615 23.47 13.53 9.42
C LEU A 615 24.82 13.80 8.75
N GLU A 616 25.71 12.80 8.71
CA GLU A 616 27.00 12.89 8.01
C GLU A 616 26.83 13.25 6.53
N ALA A 617 25.91 12.59 5.83
CA ALA A 617 25.61 12.87 4.43
C ALA A 617 24.99 14.26 4.24
N LEU A 618 24.00 14.64 5.06
CA LEU A 618 23.37 15.96 4.98
C LEU A 618 24.36 17.10 5.27
N ILE A 619 25.30 16.89 6.19
CA ILE A 619 26.37 17.85 6.51
C ILE A 619 27.35 17.97 5.34
N PHE A 620 27.82 16.85 4.79
CA PHE A 620 28.75 16.85 3.67
C PHE A 620 28.14 17.50 2.42
N GLU A 621 26.88 17.19 2.14
CA GLU A 621 26.12 17.72 1.00
C GLU A 621 25.62 19.16 1.23
N LYS A 622 25.95 19.77 2.38
CA LYS A 622 25.55 21.13 2.78
C LYS A 622 24.04 21.35 2.86
N ALA A 623 23.27 20.26 2.95
CA ALA A 623 21.83 20.28 3.16
C ALA A 623 21.48 20.68 4.61
N LEU A 624 22.40 20.47 5.56
CA LEU A 624 22.24 20.83 6.96
C LEU A 624 23.36 21.78 7.43
N GLN A 625 22.96 22.93 7.98
CA GLN A 625 23.89 23.88 8.60
C GLN A 625 24.28 23.43 10.01
N TYR A 626 25.57 23.51 10.34
CA TYR A 626 26.10 23.03 11.62
C TYR A 626 27.25 23.93 12.12
N GLN A 627 27.58 23.78 13.40
CA GLN A 627 28.79 24.32 14.03
C GLN A 627 29.57 23.18 14.65
N LEU A 628 30.90 23.18 14.47
CA LEU A 628 31.81 22.22 15.08
C LEU A 628 32.82 22.98 15.93
N GLN A 629 32.80 22.77 17.24
CA GLN A 629 33.73 23.39 18.18
C GLN A 629 34.19 22.37 19.21
N ASP A 630 35.51 22.26 19.43
CA ASP A 630 36.13 21.38 20.43
C ASP A 630 35.63 19.92 20.38
N GLY A 631 35.44 19.36 19.17
CA GLY A 631 34.96 17.99 18.97
C GLY A 631 33.47 17.77 19.23
N ARG A 632 32.70 18.85 19.42
CA ARG A 632 31.24 18.81 19.57
C ARG A 632 30.58 19.49 18.39
N LEU A 633 29.71 18.75 17.71
CA LEU A 633 28.87 19.25 16.63
C LEU A 633 27.52 19.69 17.20
N SER A 634 27.05 20.86 16.77
CA SER A 634 25.72 21.37 17.07
C SER A 634 25.01 21.86 15.80
N PHE A 635 23.69 21.67 15.75
CA PHE A 635 22.84 22.22 14.70
C PHE A 635 21.45 22.51 15.25
N SER A 636 20.73 23.42 14.59
CA SER A 636 19.38 23.81 14.98
C SER A 636 18.38 23.46 13.89
N THR A 637 17.22 22.94 14.29
CA THR A 637 16.10 22.61 13.38
C THR A 637 14.96 23.65 13.44
N GLY A 638 15.26 24.82 14.00
CA GLY A 638 14.33 25.93 14.21
C GLY A 638 14.85 26.86 15.31
N THR A 639 14.00 27.74 15.83
CA THR A 639 14.35 28.65 16.94
C THR A 639 14.30 27.98 18.31
N GLN A 640 13.60 26.85 18.44
CA GLN A 640 13.35 26.18 19.71
C GLN A 640 14.10 24.85 19.88
N ILE A 641 14.50 24.19 18.79
CA ILE A 641 15.09 22.85 18.83
C ILE A 641 16.53 22.91 18.33
N SER A 642 17.44 22.39 19.15
CA SER A 642 18.86 22.22 18.80
C SER A 642 19.34 20.82 19.15
N TYR A 643 20.39 20.39 18.47
CA TYR A 643 21.02 19.09 18.66
C TYR A 643 22.48 19.28 18.99
N THR A 644 23.00 18.38 19.83
CA THR A 644 24.45 18.26 20.06
C THR A 644 24.89 16.79 20.00
N CYS A 645 26.08 16.55 19.47
CA CYS A 645 26.74 15.24 19.50
C CYS A 645 28.26 15.42 19.46
N ASN A 646 28.99 14.38 19.85
CA ASN A 646 30.43 14.32 19.61
C ASN A 646 30.66 14.00 18.14
N ALA A 647 31.64 14.66 17.56
CA ALA A 647 31.97 14.53 16.15
C ALA A 647 33.48 14.65 15.94
N TYR A 648 33.99 13.94 14.96
CA TYR A 648 35.37 14.03 14.54
C TYR A 648 35.45 14.37 13.06
N GLN A 649 36.27 15.36 12.73
CA GLN A 649 36.53 15.76 11.35
C GLN A 649 37.81 15.07 10.88
N HIS A 650 37.66 14.18 9.91
CA HIS A 650 38.75 13.45 9.29
C HIS A 650 39.49 14.30 8.26
N PHE A 651 40.74 13.95 7.97
CA PHE A 651 41.51 14.62 6.93
C PHE A 651 40.89 14.34 5.54
N SER A 652 40.53 13.07 5.30
CA SER A 652 39.95 12.60 4.05
C SER A 652 38.66 13.35 3.71
N PHE A 653 38.72 14.18 2.66
CA PHE A 653 37.63 15.01 2.15
C PHE A 653 36.96 15.91 3.20
N LYS A 654 37.66 16.17 4.32
CA LYS A 654 37.11 16.89 5.48
C LYS A 654 35.80 16.29 6.00
N ARG A 655 35.60 14.98 5.81
CA ARG A 655 34.39 14.29 6.24
C ARG A 655 34.25 14.32 7.75
N ILE A 656 33.01 14.49 8.19
CA ILE A 656 32.67 14.43 9.61
C ILE A 656 32.11 13.05 9.88
N LYS A 657 32.61 12.38 10.93
CA LYS A 657 32.04 11.16 11.49
C LYS A 657 31.45 11.48 12.85
N LEU A 658 30.23 11.01 13.10
CA LEU A 658 29.47 11.32 14.30
C LEU A 658 29.44 10.13 15.26
N ASP A 659 29.62 10.39 16.55
CA ASP A 659 29.18 9.45 17.58
C ASP A 659 27.66 9.62 17.77
N ALA A 660 26.90 8.90 16.95
CA ALA A 660 25.44 9.02 16.95
C ALA A 660 24.79 8.60 18.28
N LEU A 661 25.45 7.79 19.11
CA LEU A 661 24.96 7.43 20.45
C LEU A 661 25.07 8.61 21.43
N SER A 662 25.96 9.57 21.17
CA SER A 662 26.08 10.80 21.95
C SER A 662 25.06 11.88 21.56
N LEU A 663 24.24 11.64 20.53
CA LEU A 663 23.29 12.61 20.01
C LEU A 663 22.20 12.95 21.03
N LYS A 664 22.05 14.24 21.32
CA LYS A 664 21.07 14.79 22.25
C LYS A 664 20.25 15.86 21.57
N ARG A 665 18.94 15.83 21.80
CA ARG A 665 18.00 16.88 21.39
C ARG A 665 17.73 17.79 22.58
N HIS A 666 17.91 19.09 22.39
CA HIS A 666 17.64 20.15 23.36
C HIS A 666 16.46 20.98 22.89
N ASP A 667 15.43 21.04 23.72
CA ASP A 667 14.24 21.85 23.50
C ASP A 667 14.30 23.09 24.40
N ILE A 668 14.50 24.26 23.79
CA ILE A 668 14.65 25.54 24.47
C ILE A 668 13.32 25.98 25.09
N SER A 669 12.18 25.58 24.51
CA SER A 669 10.85 25.99 25.01
C SER A 669 10.49 25.30 26.33
N THR A 670 10.97 24.07 26.53
CA THR A 670 10.71 23.26 27.73
C THR A 670 11.92 23.11 28.64
N ALA A 671 13.09 23.61 28.21
CA ALA A 671 14.40 23.39 28.86
C ALA A 671 14.76 21.91 29.06
N GLN A 672 14.23 21.01 28.22
CA GLN A 672 14.46 19.57 28.31
C GLN A 672 15.56 19.11 27.35
N THR A 673 16.33 18.11 27.79
CA THR A 673 17.29 17.38 26.95
C THR A 673 16.88 15.91 26.90
N SER A 674 16.79 15.35 25.69
CA SER A 674 16.31 13.98 25.46
C SER A 674 17.23 13.19 24.53
N VAL A 675 17.17 11.86 24.66
CA VAL A 675 17.76 10.92 23.70
C VAL A 675 16.99 11.02 22.39
N VAL A 676 17.70 10.88 21.27
CA VAL A 676 17.14 11.06 19.94
C VAL A 676 16.77 9.72 19.32
N HIS A 677 15.57 9.65 18.76
CA HIS A 677 15.12 8.54 17.92
C HIS A 677 14.97 9.02 16.47
N LEU A 678 15.10 8.10 15.51
CA LEU A 678 15.08 8.41 14.09
C LEU A 678 13.77 9.10 13.69
N LYS A 679 12.62 8.66 14.25
CA LYS A 679 11.32 9.32 14.02
C LYS A 679 11.37 10.80 14.31
N GLN A 680 11.86 11.14 15.50
CA GLN A 680 11.85 12.49 16.01
C GLN A 680 12.84 13.34 15.22
N LEU A 681 14.03 12.81 14.94
CA LEU A 681 15.03 13.47 14.12
C LEU A 681 14.48 13.80 12.72
N LEU A 682 13.79 12.87 12.05
CA LEU A 682 13.22 13.10 10.71
C LEU A 682 12.11 14.16 10.71
N LEU A 683 11.29 14.21 11.77
CA LEU A 683 10.26 15.24 11.95
C LEU A 683 10.89 16.63 12.12
N ASP A 684 11.92 16.73 12.96
CA ASP A 684 12.60 17.99 13.22
C ASP A 684 13.41 18.46 11.98
N LEU A 685 14.11 17.55 11.29
CA LEU A 685 14.86 17.87 10.07
C LEU A 685 13.98 18.36 8.92
N ARG A 686 12.73 17.90 8.82
CA ARG A 686 11.78 18.35 7.79
C ARG A 686 11.60 19.88 7.77
N ASN A 687 11.80 20.55 8.91
CA ASN A 687 11.62 22.00 9.02
C ASN A 687 12.80 22.81 8.46
N VAL A 688 13.96 22.19 8.26
CA VAL A 688 15.19 22.86 7.80
C VAL A 688 15.74 22.33 6.49
N ILE A 689 15.41 21.10 6.13
CA ILE A 689 15.81 20.50 4.85
C ILE A 689 14.83 20.95 3.76
N GLU A 690 15.37 21.57 2.70
CA GLU A 690 14.61 21.83 1.47
C GLU A 690 14.38 20.52 0.74
N ALA A 691 13.11 20.11 0.59
CA ALA A 691 12.73 18.85 -0.03
C ALA A 691 11.35 18.92 -0.67
N ASP A 692 11.15 18.10 -1.71
CA ASP A 692 9.80 17.78 -2.17
C ASP A 692 9.08 16.94 -1.11
N PRO A 693 7.86 17.29 -0.66
CA PRO A 693 7.19 16.60 0.45
C PRO A 693 6.96 15.10 0.20
N ALA A 694 6.66 14.70 -1.03
CA ALA A 694 6.41 13.29 -1.36
C ALA A 694 7.73 12.50 -1.40
N LYS A 695 8.78 13.09 -1.99
CA LYS A 695 10.12 12.49 -2.00
C LYS A 695 10.74 12.40 -0.61
N TRP A 696 10.58 13.41 0.23
CA TRP A 696 11.01 13.36 1.64
C TRP A 696 10.33 12.21 2.38
N GLN A 697 9.01 12.04 2.20
CA GLN A 697 8.30 10.91 2.81
C GLN A 697 8.83 9.57 2.33
N ASN A 698 9.07 9.40 1.02
CA ASN A 698 9.65 8.16 0.48
C ASN A 698 11.05 7.90 1.05
N PHE A 699 11.87 8.95 1.20
CA PHE A 699 13.20 8.84 1.81
C PHE A 699 13.12 8.45 3.30
N CYS A 700 12.19 9.03 4.06
CA CYS A 700 11.91 8.62 5.45
C CYS A 700 11.54 7.13 5.53
N ASP A 701 10.69 6.65 4.62
CA ASP A 701 10.31 5.23 4.56
C ASP A 701 11.53 4.33 4.25
N GLU A 702 12.42 4.76 3.34
CA GLU A 702 13.67 4.06 3.02
C GLU A 702 14.62 3.95 4.22
N LEU A 703 14.77 5.04 4.99
CA LEU A 703 15.60 5.08 6.19
C LEU A 703 15.03 4.17 7.28
N TYR A 704 13.72 4.20 7.48
CA TYR A 704 13.05 3.32 8.44
C TYR A 704 13.21 1.85 8.10
N LEU A 705 13.05 1.49 6.83
CA LEU A 705 13.26 0.11 6.39
C LEU A 705 14.73 -0.32 6.53
N SER A 706 15.67 0.60 6.27
CA SER A 706 17.10 0.34 6.49
C SER A 706 17.40 0.08 7.96
N TYR A 707 16.84 0.90 8.86
CA TYR A 707 16.94 0.70 10.30
C TYR A 707 16.43 -0.68 10.73
N VAL A 708 15.18 -1.02 10.41
CA VAL A 708 14.57 -2.28 10.86
C VAL A 708 15.27 -3.51 10.28
N LYS A 709 15.67 -3.47 9.00
CA LYS A 709 16.38 -4.61 8.37
C LYS A 709 17.82 -4.73 8.86
N HIS A 710 18.44 -3.61 9.25
CA HIS A 710 19.75 -3.66 9.89
C HIS A 710 19.65 -4.21 11.32
N ASP A 711 18.64 -3.83 12.10
CA ASP A 711 18.37 -4.42 13.41
C ASP A 711 18.16 -5.94 13.31
N GLN A 712 17.34 -6.39 12.36
CA GLN A 712 17.19 -7.83 12.08
C GLN A 712 18.53 -8.49 11.76
N THR A 713 19.39 -7.82 10.98
CA THR A 713 20.74 -8.32 10.70
C THR A 713 21.55 -8.50 11.98
N LEU A 714 21.62 -7.48 12.82
CA LEU A 714 22.42 -7.51 14.05
C LEU A 714 21.93 -8.59 15.03
N GLN A 715 20.63 -8.84 15.08
CA GLN A 715 20.04 -9.87 15.95
C GLN A 715 20.29 -11.31 15.47
N THR A 716 20.47 -11.51 14.17
CA THR A 716 20.46 -12.85 13.56
C THR A 716 21.78 -13.22 12.87
N SER A 717 22.78 -12.33 12.89
CA SER A 717 24.07 -12.57 12.25
C SER A 717 24.74 -13.84 12.80
N PRO A 718 25.35 -14.66 11.92
CA PRO A 718 25.93 -15.94 12.30
C PRO A 718 27.15 -15.79 13.22
N ILE A 719 27.47 -16.87 13.97
CA ILE A 719 28.52 -16.93 15.00
C ILE A 719 29.92 -17.20 14.38
N HIS A 720 30.04 -17.33 13.06
CA HIS A 720 31.31 -17.68 12.39
C HIS A 720 32.15 -16.44 12.06
N ALA A 721 33.45 -16.52 12.33
CA ALA A 721 34.39 -15.46 12.04
C ALA A 721 34.58 -15.30 10.53
N LEU A 722 34.33 -14.10 9.99
CA LEU A 722 34.37 -13.79 8.57
C LEU A 722 35.75 -14.08 7.96
N ARG A 723 36.83 -13.83 8.71
CA ARG A 723 38.21 -14.07 8.27
C ARG A 723 38.53 -15.53 7.90
N THR A 724 37.70 -16.47 8.37
CA THR A 724 37.87 -17.91 8.12
C THR A 724 37.04 -18.42 6.95
N LEU A 725 36.12 -17.61 6.44
CA LEU A 725 35.19 -17.99 5.38
C LEU A 725 35.83 -17.79 3.99
N PRO A 726 35.43 -18.59 2.99
CA PRO A 726 35.82 -18.37 1.59
C PRO A 726 35.13 -17.13 1.00
N TYR A 727 35.65 -16.61 -0.11
CA TYR A 727 35.16 -15.38 -0.76
C TYR A 727 33.64 -15.33 -0.95
N PHE A 728 33.03 -16.39 -1.49
CA PHE A 728 31.61 -16.39 -1.86
C PHE A 728 30.70 -16.22 -0.63
N GLU A 729 31.17 -16.70 0.52
CA GLU A 729 30.47 -16.62 1.78
C GLU A 729 30.80 -15.30 2.49
N GLN A 730 32.05 -14.84 2.47
CA GLN A 730 32.39 -13.49 2.94
C GLN A 730 31.55 -12.42 2.24
N GLU A 731 31.46 -12.48 0.91
CA GLU A 731 30.64 -11.58 0.09
C GLU A 731 29.16 -11.64 0.47
N ALA A 732 28.64 -12.79 0.91
CA ALA A 732 27.28 -12.89 1.41
C ALA A 732 27.14 -12.33 2.84
N ARG A 733 28.10 -12.58 3.74
CA ARG A 733 27.96 -12.35 5.18
C ARG A 733 28.39 -10.96 5.66
N ILE A 734 29.04 -10.15 4.83
CA ILE A 734 29.39 -8.77 5.20
C ILE A 734 28.13 -7.96 5.52
N THR A 735 28.08 -7.43 6.74
CA THR A 735 26.91 -6.73 7.27
C THR A 735 26.98 -5.22 7.08
N ASN A 736 28.19 -4.67 6.84
CA ASN A 736 28.40 -3.23 6.73
C ASN A 736 27.77 -2.58 5.50
N ALA A 737 27.50 -3.28 4.39
CA ALA A 737 26.89 -2.67 3.20
C ALA A 737 27.56 -1.31 2.83
N HIS A 738 26.79 -0.29 2.46
CA HIS A 738 27.32 1.03 2.10
C HIS A 738 27.68 1.87 3.35
N LEU A 739 28.90 2.40 3.41
CA LEU A 739 29.43 3.14 4.58
C LEU A 739 29.11 4.65 4.59
N TYR A 740 28.74 5.22 3.44
CA TYR A 740 28.23 6.60 3.34
C TYR A 740 26.70 6.72 3.22
N HIS A 741 26.05 5.97 2.32
CA HIS A 741 24.63 6.13 2.01
C HIS A 741 23.73 5.76 3.21
N PRO A 742 22.80 6.62 3.65
CA PRO A 742 22.01 6.37 4.87
C PRO A 742 20.93 5.28 4.70
N SER A 743 20.40 5.12 3.49
CA SER A 743 19.42 4.07 3.14
C SER A 743 20.06 2.77 2.61
N PHE A 744 21.14 2.30 3.23
CA PHE A 744 22.00 1.21 2.73
C PHE A 744 21.34 -0.18 2.67
N LYS A 745 20.19 -0.38 3.36
CA LYS A 745 19.46 -1.67 3.43
C LYS A 745 17.94 -1.51 3.27
N SER A 746 17.49 -0.50 2.51
CA SER A 746 16.04 -0.19 2.41
C SER A 746 15.21 -1.35 1.86
N ARG A 747 15.73 -2.04 0.82
CA ARG A 747 15.14 -3.26 0.23
C ARG A 747 13.62 -3.19 0.06
N ILE A 748 13.08 -2.07 -0.42
CA ILE A 748 11.64 -1.86 -0.60
C ILE A 748 11.12 -2.92 -1.57
N GLY A 749 10.25 -3.78 -1.08
CA GLY A 749 9.78 -4.99 -1.76
C GLY A 749 9.80 -6.18 -0.81
N PHE A 750 10.83 -6.29 0.03
CA PHE A 750 10.93 -7.32 1.05
C PHE A 750 10.24 -6.93 2.36
N ASP A 751 9.42 -7.84 2.87
CA ASP A 751 9.11 -7.91 4.30
C ASP A 751 10.26 -8.56 5.10
N LEU A 752 10.09 -8.78 6.42
CA LEU A 752 11.15 -9.34 7.27
C LEU A 752 11.37 -10.85 7.09
N ILE A 753 10.37 -11.61 6.65
CA ILE A 753 10.55 -13.03 6.33
C ILE A 753 11.34 -13.14 5.03
N GLU A 754 10.94 -12.38 4.01
CA GLU A 754 11.61 -12.32 2.72
C GLU A 754 13.04 -11.76 2.89
N ASN A 755 13.23 -10.75 3.74
CA ASN A 755 14.58 -10.26 4.06
C ASN A 755 15.41 -11.35 4.73
N LYS A 756 14.87 -12.11 5.69
CA LYS A 756 15.60 -13.24 6.29
C LYS A 756 15.97 -14.31 5.26
N GLN A 757 15.09 -14.57 4.29
CA GLN A 757 15.28 -15.63 3.30
C GLN A 757 16.26 -15.22 2.18
N TYR A 758 16.20 -13.97 1.72
CA TYR A 758 16.86 -13.52 0.49
C TYR A 758 17.94 -12.46 0.70
N ALA A 759 18.04 -11.84 1.88
CA ALA A 759 19.16 -10.93 2.15
C ALA A 759 20.49 -11.71 2.19
N PRO A 760 21.56 -11.19 1.56
CA PRO A 760 22.87 -11.83 1.53
C PRO A 760 23.35 -12.31 2.90
N GLU A 761 23.25 -11.43 3.89
CA GLU A 761 23.81 -11.65 5.21
C GLU A 761 23.00 -12.60 6.09
N LEU A 762 21.75 -12.89 5.69
CA LEU A 762 20.81 -13.74 6.44
C LEU A 762 20.51 -15.06 5.73
N SER A 763 20.59 -15.08 4.41
CA SER A 763 20.18 -16.20 3.58
C SER A 763 21.09 -17.41 3.78
N THR A 764 20.50 -18.58 3.94
CA THR A 764 21.21 -19.88 3.89
C THR A 764 21.38 -20.39 2.45
N GLY A 765 20.98 -19.61 1.45
CA GLY A 765 20.91 -20.01 0.06
C GLY A 765 19.56 -20.61 -0.34
N PHE A 766 19.26 -20.58 -1.64
CA PHE A 766 17.99 -21.03 -2.22
C PHE A 766 18.18 -21.47 -3.68
N LYS A 767 17.20 -22.19 -4.22
CA LYS A 767 17.15 -22.53 -5.66
C LYS A 767 16.36 -21.47 -6.42
N VAL A 768 16.72 -21.24 -7.68
CA VAL A 768 16.00 -20.31 -8.56
C VAL A 768 14.86 -21.02 -9.28
N GLN A 769 13.85 -20.28 -9.71
CA GLN A 769 12.81 -20.81 -10.60
C GLN A 769 13.35 -20.82 -12.02
N TRP A 770 13.50 -22.00 -12.62
CA TRP A 770 13.83 -22.11 -14.05
C TRP A 770 12.57 -22.11 -14.90
N ILE A 771 12.63 -21.40 -16.03
CA ILE A 771 11.55 -21.33 -17.00
C ILE A 771 12.13 -21.54 -18.41
N ALA A 772 11.31 -22.02 -19.33
CA ALA A 772 11.58 -22.00 -20.76
C ALA A 772 10.82 -20.82 -21.40
N VAL A 773 11.51 -19.93 -22.10
CA VAL A 773 10.90 -18.77 -22.77
C VAL A 773 11.07 -18.89 -24.27
N HIS A 774 9.98 -18.71 -25.01
CA HIS A 774 9.98 -18.78 -26.47
C HIS A 774 10.92 -17.72 -27.06
N GLU A 775 11.79 -18.12 -27.98
CA GLU A 775 12.92 -17.32 -28.47
C GLU A 775 12.51 -15.97 -29.06
N GLN A 776 11.30 -15.88 -29.64
CA GLN A 776 10.76 -14.65 -30.24
C GLN A 776 10.55 -13.52 -29.22
N LEU A 777 10.37 -13.84 -27.93
CA LEU A 777 10.25 -12.84 -26.87
C LEU A 777 11.62 -12.42 -26.32
N CYS A 778 12.68 -13.15 -26.64
CA CYS A 778 13.98 -12.96 -26.04
C CYS A 778 14.89 -12.08 -26.91
N LYS A 779 15.71 -11.29 -26.22
CA LYS A 779 16.92 -10.69 -26.79
C LYS A 779 18.11 -11.28 -26.06
N VAL A 780 19.04 -11.84 -26.82
CA VAL A 780 20.20 -12.58 -26.32
C VAL A 780 21.47 -11.88 -26.76
N VAL A 781 22.41 -11.73 -25.83
CA VAL A 781 23.80 -11.36 -26.13
C VAL A 781 24.72 -12.40 -25.51
N LEU A 782 25.72 -12.86 -26.26
CA LEU A 782 26.73 -13.83 -25.83
C LEU A 782 28.11 -13.29 -26.14
N SER A 783 29.09 -13.64 -25.30
CA SER A 783 30.52 -13.45 -25.58
C SER A 783 30.93 -14.27 -26.80
N GLN A 784 31.97 -13.81 -27.53
CA GLN A 784 32.33 -14.32 -28.86
C GLN A 784 32.58 -15.85 -28.94
N ASN A 785 32.98 -16.48 -27.84
CA ASN A 785 33.35 -17.91 -27.80
C ASN A 785 32.38 -18.78 -26.98
N LEU A 786 31.18 -18.26 -26.65
CA LEU A 786 30.20 -18.95 -25.84
C LEU A 786 28.93 -19.25 -26.66
N ASN A 787 28.40 -20.47 -26.53
CA ASN A 787 27.06 -20.81 -26.99
C ASN A 787 26.13 -21.19 -25.83
N LEU A 788 24.82 -21.21 -26.10
CA LEU A 788 23.79 -21.51 -25.10
C LEU A 788 23.93 -22.91 -24.50
N THR A 789 24.37 -23.91 -25.28
CA THR A 789 24.60 -25.27 -24.78
C THR A 789 25.70 -25.29 -23.72
N GLN A 790 26.83 -24.62 -23.98
CA GLN A 790 27.92 -24.47 -23.01
C GLN A 790 27.47 -23.71 -21.78
N LEU A 791 26.64 -22.66 -21.95
CA LEU A 791 26.08 -21.89 -20.85
C LEU A 791 25.20 -22.76 -19.93
N TYR A 792 24.27 -23.54 -20.50
CA TYR A 792 23.35 -24.35 -19.70
C TYR A 792 24.03 -25.54 -19.02
N GLN A 793 25.08 -26.11 -19.63
CA GLN A 793 25.90 -27.18 -19.03
C GLN A 793 26.65 -26.73 -17.76
N GLN A 794 26.76 -25.42 -17.49
CA GLN A 794 27.32 -24.90 -16.24
C GLN A 794 26.33 -24.95 -15.06
N HIS A 795 25.04 -25.11 -15.34
CA HIS A 795 23.99 -25.10 -14.30
C HIS A 795 23.26 -26.43 -14.20
N PHE A 796 23.27 -27.24 -15.25
CA PHE A 796 22.50 -28.46 -15.35
C PHE A 796 23.38 -29.65 -15.70
N SER A 797 23.13 -30.77 -15.05
CA SER A 797 23.69 -32.05 -15.47
C SER A 797 23.08 -32.50 -16.80
N THR A 798 23.72 -33.46 -17.47
CA THR A 798 23.16 -34.07 -18.68
C THR A 798 21.78 -34.69 -18.44
N HIS A 799 21.54 -35.18 -17.22
CA HIS A 799 20.24 -35.71 -16.80
C HIS A 799 19.18 -34.62 -16.71
N ASP A 800 19.50 -33.49 -16.06
CA ASP A 800 18.54 -32.38 -15.91
C ASP A 800 18.13 -31.79 -17.26
N LEU A 801 19.09 -31.64 -18.19
CA LEU A 801 18.80 -31.17 -19.54
C LEU A 801 17.91 -32.15 -20.31
N GLN A 802 18.09 -33.46 -20.13
CA GLN A 802 17.21 -34.45 -20.74
C GLN A 802 15.81 -34.41 -20.13
N GLN A 803 15.69 -34.25 -18.81
CA GLN A 803 14.40 -34.08 -18.13
C GLN A 803 13.64 -32.86 -18.66
N ILE A 804 14.31 -31.71 -18.79
CA ILE A 804 13.70 -30.49 -19.36
C ILE A 804 13.21 -30.74 -20.79
N LYS A 805 14.02 -31.45 -21.60
CA LYS A 805 13.64 -31.81 -22.96
C LYS A 805 12.40 -32.70 -23.01
N ASP A 806 12.33 -33.69 -22.13
CA ASP A 806 11.18 -34.59 -22.02
C ASP A 806 9.93 -33.85 -21.52
N GLU A 807 10.08 -32.93 -20.56
CA GLU A 807 9.01 -32.08 -20.02
C GLU A 807 8.39 -31.17 -21.09
N LEU A 808 9.21 -30.51 -21.92
CA LEU A 808 8.73 -29.70 -23.03
C LEU A 808 8.08 -30.54 -24.14
N ALA A 809 8.67 -31.70 -24.46
CA ALA A 809 8.13 -32.61 -25.47
C ALA A 809 6.75 -33.19 -25.07
N GLN A 810 6.52 -33.46 -23.78
CA GLN A 810 5.20 -33.88 -23.26
C GLN A 810 4.11 -32.82 -23.49
N GLN A 811 4.50 -31.54 -23.51
CA GLN A 811 3.62 -30.42 -23.82
C GLN A 811 3.55 -30.10 -25.32
N GLN A 812 4.13 -30.96 -26.17
CA GLN A 812 4.22 -30.78 -27.63
C GLN A 812 5.01 -29.54 -28.07
N LEU A 813 5.95 -29.08 -27.24
CA LEU A 813 6.80 -27.93 -27.52
C LEU A 813 8.18 -28.38 -28.01
N ASP A 814 8.72 -27.67 -29.01
CA ASP A 814 10.07 -27.91 -29.52
C ASP A 814 11.09 -27.11 -28.70
N ILE A 815 11.97 -27.81 -27.96
CA ILE A 815 13.04 -27.20 -27.16
C ILE A 815 13.93 -26.24 -27.96
N HIS A 816 14.07 -26.43 -29.28
CA HIS A 816 14.89 -25.56 -30.12
C HIS A 816 14.28 -24.15 -30.29
N GLN A 817 13.00 -23.97 -29.99
CA GLN A 817 12.31 -22.66 -30.01
C GLN A 817 12.31 -21.97 -28.65
N TYR A 818 12.89 -22.57 -27.62
CA TYR A 818 12.86 -22.06 -26.25
C TYR A 818 14.26 -21.87 -25.67
N LEU A 819 14.39 -20.84 -24.84
CA LEU A 819 15.59 -20.54 -24.07
C LEU A 819 15.33 -20.81 -22.59
N LEU A 820 16.28 -21.48 -21.93
CA LEU A 820 16.23 -21.69 -20.49
C LEU A 820 16.64 -20.42 -19.77
N PHE A 821 15.86 -20.05 -18.76
CA PHE A 821 15.94 -18.75 -18.11
C PHE A 821 15.77 -18.89 -16.59
N PRO A 822 16.72 -18.41 -15.78
CA PRO A 822 16.58 -18.42 -14.33
C PRO A 822 15.84 -17.17 -13.84
N VAL A 823 14.93 -17.34 -12.89
CA VAL A 823 14.17 -16.28 -12.24
C VAL A 823 14.33 -16.39 -10.74
N HIS A 824 14.55 -15.27 -10.07
CA HIS A 824 14.59 -15.24 -8.62
C HIS A 824 13.21 -15.66 -8.07
N PRO A 825 13.09 -16.56 -7.06
CA PRO A 825 11.79 -17.03 -6.58
C PRO A 825 10.83 -15.90 -6.17
N TRP A 826 11.31 -14.93 -5.40
CA TRP A 826 10.55 -13.71 -5.09
C TRP A 826 10.05 -12.96 -6.34
N GLN A 827 10.87 -12.87 -7.39
CA GLN A 827 10.47 -12.20 -8.63
C GLN A 827 9.41 -13.01 -9.38
N TRP A 828 9.52 -14.34 -9.35
CA TRP A 828 8.50 -15.24 -9.90
C TRP A 828 7.15 -15.04 -9.22
N ASP A 829 7.12 -15.11 -7.89
CA ASP A 829 5.90 -15.04 -7.09
C ASP A 829 5.23 -13.66 -7.17
N LYS A 830 6.03 -12.58 -7.10
CA LYS A 830 5.47 -11.22 -7.01
C LYS A 830 5.22 -10.57 -8.35
N ILE A 831 5.93 -10.97 -9.40
CA ILE A 831 5.93 -10.26 -10.68
C ILE A 831 5.63 -11.18 -11.86
N ILE A 832 6.42 -12.25 -12.06
CA ILE A 832 6.32 -13.04 -13.30
C ILE A 832 4.99 -13.79 -13.38
N SER A 833 4.60 -14.52 -12.33
CA SER A 833 3.36 -15.31 -12.32
C SER A 833 2.09 -14.47 -12.51
N LEU A 834 2.11 -13.19 -12.06
CA LEU A 834 0.98 -12.27 -12.12
C LEU A 834 0.95 -11.48 -13.44
N TYR A 835 2.05 -10.81 -13.78
CA TYR A 835 2.08 -9.87 -14.90
C TYR A 835 2.47 -10.50 -16.23
N TYR A 836 2.99 -11.73 -16.24
CA TYR A 836 3.28 -12.47 -17.48
C TYR A 836 2.29 -13.64 -17.69
N HIS A 837 1.14 -13.61 -17.00
CA HIS A 837 0.15 -14.68 -17.04
C HIS A 837 -0.28 -15.02 -18.48
N ASP A 838 -0.50 -14.01 -19.34
CA ASP A 838 -0.88 -14.24 -20.74
C ASP A 838 0.20 -15.01 -21.51
N ALA A 839 1.47 -14.66 -21.32
CA ALA A 839 2.60 -15.37 -21.93
C ALA A 839 2.75 -16.79 -21.37
N ILE A 840 2.37 -17.03 -20.11
CA ILE A 840 2.33 -18.36 -19.50
C ILE A 840 1.20 -19.20 -20.11
N GLN A 841 0.00 -18.65 -20.23
CA GLN A 841 -1.16 -19.33 -20.83
C GLN A 841 -0.95 -19.67 -22.30
N LEU A 842 -0.27 -18.78 -23.04
CA LEU A 842 0.10 -19.00 -24.44
C LEU A 842 1.32 -19.94 -24.61
N GLN A 843 1.81 -20.55 -23.52
CA GLN A 843 3.01 -21.37 -23.48
C GLN A 843 4.26 -20.68 -24.06
N GLN A 844 4.27 -19.35 -24.12
CA GLN A 844 5.45 -18.58 -24.48
C GLN A 844 6.45 -18.51 -23.32
N ILE A 845 5.97 -18.69 -22.09
CA ILE A 845 6.77 -18.88 -20.88
C ILE A 845 6.26 -20.14 -20.19
N VAL A 846 7.13 -21.12 -20.00
CA VAL A 846 6.78 -22.40 -19.38
C VAL A 846 7.61 -22.57 -18.10
N PRO A 847 6.99 -22.63 -16.90
CA PRO A 847 7.72 -22.98 -15.69
C PRO A 847 8.23 -24.43 -15.79
N LEU A 848 9.48 -24.64 -15.40
CA LEU A 848 10.12 -25.95 -15.47
C LEU A 848 10.17 -26.61 -14.08
N SER A 849 10.03 -27.93 -14.06
CA SER A 849 10.17 -28.75 -12.85
C SER A 849 11.62 -28.93 -12.38
N ALA A 850 12.59 -28.63 -13.24
CA ALA A 850 14.01 -28.78 -12.93
C ALA A 850 14.46 -27.81 -11.83
N GLU A 851 14.89 -28.35 -10.70
CA GLU A 851 15.26 -27.54 -9.54
C GLU A 851 16.59 -26.79 -9.72
N GLY A 852 17.51 -27.31 -10.54
CA GLY A 852 18.84 -26.73 -10.75
C GLY A 852 19.71 -26.66 -9.47
N PRO A 853 20.81 -25.87 -9.50
CA PRO A 853 21.72 -25.75 -8.38
C PRO A 853 21.18 -24.79 -7.30
N SER A 854 21.76 -24.88 -6.12
CA SER A 854 21.53 -23.92 -5.04
C SER A 854 22.45 -22.73 -5.19
N TYR A 855 21.93 -21.55 -4.87
CA TYR A 855 22.68 -20.30 -4.95
C TYR A 855 22.63 -19.52 -3.65
N LEU A 856 23.67 -18.73 -3.42
CA LEU A 856 23.78 -17.81 -2.29
C LEU A 856 23.77 -16.35 -2.79
N PRO A 857 22.85 -15.49 -2.32
CA PRO A 857 22.83 -14.09 -2.69
C PRO A 857 24.08 -13.36 -2.18
N GLN A 858 24.72 -12.62 -3.08
CA GLN A 858 25.89 -11.76 -2.83
C GLN A 858 25.42 -10.34 -2.47
N GLN A 859 26.31 -9.41 -2.08
CA GLN A 859 25.93 -8.09 -1.54
C GLN A 859 24.91 -7.28 -2.38
N SER A 860 24.85 -7.50 -3.70
CA SER A 860 23.86 -6.84 -4.56
C SER A 860 22.44 -7.42 -4.43
N ILE A 861 22.23 -8.45 -3.61
CA ILE A 861 21.01 -9.24 -3.40
C ILE A 861 20.68 -10.12 -4.62
N ARG A 862 20.60 -9.49 -5.79
CA ARG A 862 20.20 -10.12 -7.06
C ARG A 862 21.30 -10.85 -7.81
N THR A 863 22.54 -10.81 -7.34
CA THR A 863 23.64 -11.59 -7.90
C THR A 863 23.83 -12.80 -7.01
N LEU A 864 23.77 -13.99 -7.59
CA LEU A 864 23.72 -15.25 -6.88
C LEU A 864 24.92 -16.10 -7.28
N SER A 865 25.75 -16.46 -6.31
CA SER A 865 26.88 -17.37 -6.50
C SER A 865 26.37 -18.80 -6.42
N ASN A 866 26.77 -19.65 -7.36
CA ASN A 866 26.44 -21.08 -7.32
C ASN A 866 27.21 -21.73 -6.15
N ILE A 867 26.50 -22.31 -5.19
CA ILE A 867 27.11 -22.98 -4.03
C ILE A 867 27.13 -24.51 -4.17
N THR A 868 26.52 -25.04 -5.23
CA THR A 868 26.69 -26.44 -5.65
C THR A 868 28.02 -26.63 -6.37
N ASP A 869 28.41 -25.67 -7.22
CA ASP A 869 29.72 -25.58 -7.85
C ASP A 869 30.17 -24.11 -7.87
N ILE A 870 31.13 -23.77 -7.01
CA ILE A 870 31.64 -22.41 -6.86
C ILE A 870 32.45 -21.91 -8.07
N SER A 871 32.89 -22.81 -8.95
CA SER A 871 33.59 -22.44 -10.20
C SER A 871 32.64 -22.07 -11.33
N ALA A 872 31.36 -22.46 -11.23
CA ALA A 872 30.33 -22.16 -12.21
C ALA A 872 29.96 -20.67 -12.23
N PHE A 873 29.31 -20.24 -13.32
CA PHE A 873 28.90 -18.86 -13.50
C PHE A 873 27.90 -18.41 -12.42
N SER A 874 28.08 -17.18 -11.94
CA SER A 874 27.11 -16.50 -11.08
C SER A 874 25.96 -15.93 -11.91
N LEU A 875 24.80 -15.83 -11.30
CA LEU A 875 23.58 -15.31 -11.92
C LEU A 875 23.24 -13.93 -11.38
N LYS A 876 23.16 -12.92 -12.24
CA LYS A 876 22.56 -11.63 -11.90
C LYS A 876 21.14 -11.57 -12.47
N LEU A 877 20.14 -11.52 -11.59
CA LEU A 877 18.73 -11.65 -11.94
C LEU A 877 17.97 -10.32 -11.81
N SER A 878 16.90 -10.14 -12.58
CA SER A 878 15.97 -9.04 -12.35
C SER A 878 15.23 -9.19 -11.02
N MET A 879 15.07 -8.07 -10.32
CA MET A 879 14.21 -7.98 -9.13
C MET A 879 13.50 -6.62 -9.10
N ASN A 880 12.17 -6.59 -9.04
CA ASN A 880 11.37 -5.36 -8.87
C ASN A 880 11.41 -4.85 -7.42
N LEU A 881 12.61 -4.62 -6.92
CA LEU A 881 12.92 -4.16 -5.57
C LEU A 881 13.76 -2.89 -5.65
N ILE A 882 13.58 -1.97 -4.71
CA ILE A 882 14.42 -0.76 -4.59
C ILE A 882 15.33 -0.94 -3.40
N ASN A 883 16.65 -0.89 -3.61
CA ASN A 883 17.63 -0.91 -2.50
C ASN A 883 18.65 0.20 -2.71
N THR A 884 19.09 0.85 -1.64
CA THR A 884 19.94 2.05 -1.75
C THR A 884 19.36 2.97 -2.81
N SER A 885 18.04 3.19 -2.72
CA SER A 885 17.34 4.17 -3.53
C SER A 885 17.30 3.92 -5.05
N THR A 886 17.83 2.78 -5.51
CA THR A 886 17.94 2.43 -6.93
C THR A 886 17.16 1.15 -7.22
N SER A 887 16.47 1.12 -8.37
CA SER A 887 15.75 -0.07 -8.82
C SER A 887 16.71 -1.22 -9.13
N ARG A 888 16.29 -2.44 -8.79
CA ARG A 888 17.06 -3.68 -9.02
C ARG A 888 16.53 -4.49 -10.22
N VAL A 889 15.76 -3.85 -11.11
CA VAL A 889 15.46 -4.38 -12.44
C VAL A 889 16.71 -4.36 -13.33
N LEU A 890 16.76 -5.22 -14.33
CA LEU A 890 17.83 -5.21 -15.35
C LEU A 890 17.25 -4.67 -16.64
N ALA A 891 17.62 -3.43 -16.99
CA ALA A 891 17.09 -2.78 -18.18
C ALA A 891 17.54 -3.53 -19.45
N PRO A 892 16.65 -3.75 -20.44
CA PRO A 892 17.00 -4.55 -21.61
C PRO A 892 18.24 -4.03 -22.36
N HIS A 893 18.38 -2.72 -22.52
CA HIS A 893 19.53 -2.12 -23.22
C HIS A 893 20.86 -2.36 -22.50
N THR A 894 20.89 -2.34 -21.16
CA THR A 894 22.12 -2.64 -20.39
C THR A 894 22.46 -4.14 -20.47
N VAL A 895 21.45 -5.01 -20.42
CA VAL A 895 21.62 -6.47 -20.62
C VAL A 895 22.21 -6.78 -22.00
N GLN A 896 21.74 -6.10 -23.06
CA GLN A 896 22.27 -6.28 -24.42
C GLN A 896 23.71 -5.77 -24.59
N ASN A 897 24.18 -4.90 -23.70
CA ASN A 897 25.54 -4.37 -23.71
C ASN A 897 26.51 -5.21 -22.85
N ALA A 898 26.02 -6.00 -21.90
CA ALA A 898 26.81 -6.69 -20.87
C ALA A 898 28.01 -7.48 -21.42
N ALA A 899 27.77 -8.43 -22.33
CA ALA A 899 28.84 -9.27 -22.88
C ALA A 899 29.79 -8.50 -23.79
N LYS A 900 29.26 -7.58 -24.61
CA LYS A 900 30.06 -6.76 -25.52
C LYS A 900 31.04 -5.86 -24.76
N MET A 901 30.56 -5.20 -23.71
CA MET A 901 31.40 -4.32 -22.88
C MET A 901 32.41 -5.10 -22.06
N SER A 902 32.02 -6.26 -21.53
CA SER A 902 32.93 -7.13 -20.78
C SER A 902 34.06 -7.70 -21.67
N ASP A 903 33.73 -8.16 -22.88
CA ASP A 903 34.72 -8.64 -23.85
C ASP A 903 35.66 -7.51 -24.28
N TRP A 904 35.12 -6.32 -24.52
CA TRP A 904 35.92 -5.15 -24.90
C TRP A 904 36.89 -4.73 -23.78
N LEU A 905 36.41 -4.60 -22.54
CA LEU A 905 37.28 -4.27 -21.40
C LEU A 905 38.34 -5.36 -21.16
N TYR A 906 37.95 -6.63 -21.28
CA TYR A 906 38.88 -7.75 -21.17
C TYR A 906 39.98 -7.66 -22.23
N GLN A 907 39.64 -7.38 -23.48
CA GLN A 907 40.61 -7.24 -24.57
C GLN A 907 41.57 -6.05 -24.33
N ILE A 908 41.05 -4.91 -23.85
CA ILE A 908 41.87 -3.75 -23.51
C ILE A 908 42.91 -4.12 -22.44
N VAL A 909 42.49 -4.78 -21.37
CA VAL A 909 43.39 -5.18 -20.27
C VAL A 909 44.38 -6.25 -20.72
N ASP A 910 43.92 -7.26 -21.46
CA ASP A 910 44.76 -8.36 -21.95
C ASP A 910 45.83 -7.86 -22.93
N GLN A 911 45.50 -6.92 -23.80
CA GLN A 911 46.41 -6.35 -24.80
C GLN A 911 47.25 -5.18 -24.28
N ASP A 912 47.00 -4.71 -23.05
CA ASP A 912 47.76 -3.64 -22.42
C ASP A 912 49.26 -4.00 -22.33
N GLN A 913 50.12 -3.19 -22.94
CA GLN A 913 51.58 -3.40 -22.96
C GLN A 913 52.30 -2.65 -21.84
N TYR A 914 51.61 -1.74 -21.15
CA TYR A 914 52.16 -0.86 -20.13
C TYR A 914 51.98 -1.45 -18.73
N LEU A 915 50.84 -2.08 -18.46
CA LEU A 915 50.65 -2.87 -17.24
C LEU A 915 51.38 -4.21 -17.35
N HIS A 916 52.34 -4.43 -16.45
CA HIS A 916 52.96 -5.74 -16.26
C HIS A 916 51.88 -6.80 -16.02
N THR A 917 52.09 -8.01 -16.55
CA THR A 917 51.12 -9.12 -16.47
C THR A 917 50.64 -9.39 -15.04
N GLU A 918 51.52 -9.22 -14.04
CA GLU A 918 51.19 -9.42 -12.62
C GLU A 918 50.32 -8.29 -12.03
N HIS A 919 50.27 -7.11 -12.65
CA HIS A 919 49.47 -5.95 -12.22
C HIS A 919 48.14 -5.85 -12.97
N LYS A 920 47.91 -6.69 -13.99
CA LYS A 920 46.68 -6.65 -14.78
C LYS A 920 45.49 -7.09 -13.91
N PRO A 921 44.40 -6.30 -13.87
CA PRO A 921 43.22 -6.69 -13.13
C PRO A 921 42.53 -7.89 -13.80
N ILE A 922 41.94 -8.75 -12.98
CA ILE A 922 41.04 -9.81 -13.47
C ILE A 922 39.71 -9.16 -13.83
N ILE A 923 39.25 -9.35 -15.07
CA ILE A 923 37.93 -8.90 -15.51
C ILE A 923 36.96 -10.08 -15.37
N LEU A 924 36.06 -10.04 -14.38
CA LEU A 924 35.02 -11.05 -14.21
C LEU A 924 33.91 -10.77 -15.23
N ARG A 925 34.05 -11.35 -16.43
CA ARG A 925 33.24 -10.98 -17.59
C ARG A 925 31.78 -11.38 -17.40
N GLU A 926 30.89 -10.52 -17.89
CA GLU A 926 29.45 -10.77 -17.99
C GLU A 926 29.14 -11.43 -19.33
N ILE A 927 29.52 -12.69 -19.46
CA ILE A 927 29.65 -13.44 -20.72
C ILE A 927 28.33 -13.73 -21.45
N ALA A 928 27.18 -13.59 -20.81
CA ALA A 928 25.88 -13.78 -21.44
C ALA A 928 24.82 -12.88 -20.79
N GLY A 929 23.84 -12.44 -21.59
CA GLY A 929 22.68 -11.69 -21.13
C GLY A 929 21.44 -12.07 -21.92
N ILE A 930 20.34 -12.33 -21.24
CA ILE A 930 19.03 -12.57 -21.86
C ILE A 930 18.00 -11.66 -21.22
N SER A 931 17.20 -10.96 -22.03
CA SER A 931 16.07 -10.15 -21.59
C SER A 931 14.82 -10.48 -22.37
N VAL A 932 13.67 -10.53 -21.71
CA VAL A 932 12.36 -10.74 -22.33
C VAL A 932 11.69 -9.40 -22.62
N ASN A 933 11.37 -9.15 -23.89
CA ASN A 933 10.71 -7.93 -24.35
C ASN A 933 9.36 -8.29 -25.00
N GLN A 934 8.28 -7.79 -24.42
CA GLN A 934 6.95 -7.86 -25.03
C GLN A 934 6.66 -6.61 -25.84
N GLN A 935 5.87 -6.76 -26.91
CA GLN A 935 5.56 -5.65 -27.82
C GLN A 935 4.71 -4.56 -27.14
N ILE A 936 3.86 -4.97 -26.20
CA ILE A 936 3.09 -4.09 -25.30
C ILE A 936 3.45 -4.55 -23.89
N GLN A 937 3.94 -3.63 -23.06
CA GLN A 937 4.35 -3.94 -21.68
C GLN A 937 3.78 -2.90 -20.71
N LEU A 938 3.31 -3.37 -19.56
CA LEU A 938 3.00 -2.54 -18.41
C LEU A 938 4.29 -1.95 -17.82
N PRO A 939 4.24 -0.80 -17.15
CA PRO A 939 5.43 -0.19 -16.54
C PRO A 939 6.20 -1.13 -15.59
N VAL A 940 5.49 -2.02 -14.88
CA VAL A 940 6.09 -3.00 -13.96
C VAL A 940 6.91 -4.09 -14.66
N GLN A 941 6.66 -4.35 -15.95
CA GLN A 941 7.33 -5.40 -16.72
C GLN A 941 8.67 -4.94 -17.34
N TYR A 942 8.94 -3.63 -17.40
CA TYR A 942 10.19 -3.13 -17.98
C TYR A 942 11.41 -3.59 -17.16
N GLY A 943 12.23 -4.45 -17.78
CA GLY A 943 13.41 -5.03 -17.13
C GLY A 943 13.09 -6.04 -16.01
N ALA A 944 11.84 -6.48 -15.89
CA ALA A 944 11.39 -7.40 -14.84
C ALA A 944 11.81 -8.86 -15.10
N LEU A 945 12.08 -9.22 -16.35
CA LEU A 945 12.51 -10.56 -16.74
C LEU A 945 13.79 -10.49 -17.59
N ALA A 946 14.91 -10.38 -16.90
CA ALA A 946 16.26 -10.31 -17.46
C ALA A 946 17.26 -11.08 -16.56
N CYS A 947 18.31 -11.61 -17.17
CA CYS A 947 19.39 -12.33 -16.51
C CYS A 947 20.73 -12.03 -17.20
N ILE A 948 21.79 -11.88 -16.41
CA ILE A 948 23.18 -11.80 -16.86
C ILE A 948 23.98 -12.90 -16.15
N TRP A 949 24.82 -13.62 -16.89
CA TRP A 949 25.76 -14.59 -16.35
C TRP A 949 27.14 -13.97 -16.25
N ARG A 950 27.83 -14.22 -15.13
CA ARG A 950 29.17 -13.71 -14.88
C ARG A 950 30.12 -14.80 -14.43
N GLU A 951 31.34 -14.73 -14.92
CA GLU A 951 32.43 -15.63 -14.51
C GLU A 951 32.69 -15.61 -13.00
N SER A 952 33.06 -16.77 -12.47
CA SER A 952 33.46 -16.92 -11.08
C SER A 952 34.92 -16.54 -10.88
N ILE A 953 35.22 -15.90 -9.75
CA ILE A 953 36.61 -15.59 -9.36
C ILE A 953 37.45 -16.87 -9.16
N TYR A 954 36.82 -17.97 -8.75
CA TYR A 954 37.53 -19.22 -8.46
C TYR A 954 38.23 -19.82 -9.68
N SER A 955 37.78 -19.49 -10.89
CA SER A 955 38.42 -19.91 -12.14
C SER A 955 39.72 -19.16 -12.44
N TYR A 956 40.02 -18.08 -11.69
CA TYR A 956 41.18 -17.20 -11.89
C TYR A 956 42.23 -17.30 -10.77
N LEU A 957 41.89 -17.94 -9.65
CA LEU A 957 42.79 -18.09 -8.50
C LEU A 957 43.88 -19.14 -8.80
N GLN A 958 45.13 -18.78 -8.53
CA GLN A 958 46.27 -19.68 -8.62
C GLN A 958 46.55 -20.38 -7.27
N ASP A 959 47.39 -21.41 -7.28
CA ASP A 959 47.79 -22.12 -6.06
C ASP A 959 48.35 -21.15 -5.00
N GLY A 960 47.76 -21.19 -3.81
CA GLY A 960 48.12 -20.32 -2.68
C GLY A 960 47.49 -18.92 -2.69
N GLU A 961 46.69 -18.58 -3.71
CA GLU A 961 45.87 -17.37 -3.72
C GLU A 961 44.50 -17.59 -3.07
N ALA A 962 44.00 -16.54 -2.42
CA ALA A 962 42.64 -16.44 -1.91
C ALA A 962 42.04 -15.10 -2.32
N ALA A 963 40.72 -14.98 -2.21
CA ALA A 963 39.98 -13.78 -2.52
C ALA A 963 39.17 -13.27 -1.32
N THR A 964 39.09 -11.95 -1.19
CA THR A 964 38.27 -11.24 -0.21
C THR A 964 37.60 -10.06 -0.92
N PRO A 965 36.31 -9.77 -0.67
CA PRO A 965 35.71 -8.55 -1.21
C PRO A 965 36.34 -7.30 -0.59
N VAL A 966 36.53 -6.24 -1.38
CA VAL A 966 37.21 -5.02 -0.88
C VAL A 966 36.39 -4.33 0.22
N THR A 967 35.07 -4.50 0.25
CA THR A 967 34.23 -4.07 1.39
C THR A 967 34.63 -4.74 2.71
N GLY A 968 35.21 -5.95 2.66
CA GLY A 968 35.69 -6.69 3.83
C GLY A 968 36.90 -6.05 4.49
N LEU A 969 37.65 -5.18 3.79
CA LEU A 969 38.81 -4.48 4.36
C LEU A 969 38.40 -3.49 5.47
N MET A 970 37.15 -3.05 5.45
CA MET A 970 36.56 -2.10 6.41
C MET A 970 35.50 -2.78 7.31
N GLN A 971 35.61 -4.10 7.47
CA GLN A 971 34.69 -4.90 8.26
C GLN A 971 35.36 -5.29 9.59
N LEU A 972 34.61 -5.16 10.69
CA LEU A 972 34.95 -5.79 11.95
C LEU A 972 34.40 -7.22 11.96
N ASP A 973 35.20 -8.14 12.48
CA ASP A 973 34.80 -9.52 12.70
C ASP A 973 34.06 -9.68 14.04
N ILE A 974 33.59 -10.89 14.33
CA ILE A 974 32.80 -11.20 15.54
C ILE A 974 33.56 -10.96 16.87
N ASP A 975 34.89 -10.90 16.84
CA ASP A 975 35.73 -10.59 18.00
C ASP A 975 35.97 -9.08 18.20
N GLY A 976 35.31 -8.25 17.39
CA GLY A 976 35.44 -6.80 17.42
C GLY A 976 36.73 -6.27 16.79
N LYS A 977 37.56 -7.12 16.20
CA LYS A 977 38.79 -6.69 15.50
C LYS A 977 38.56 -6.58 14.00
N PRO A 978 39.34 -5.75 13.29
CA PRO A 978 39.30 -5.72 11.83
C PRO A 978 39.51 -7.10 11.21
N LEU A 979 38.83 -7.38 10.10
CA LEU A 979 38.99 -8.62 9.34
C LEU A 979 40.43 -8.79 8.85
N ILE A 980 41.09 -7.68 8.54
CA ILE A 980 42.48 -7.62 8.05
C ILE A 980 43.53 -7.62 9.17
N ASP A 981 43.14 -7.75 10.43
CA ASP A 981 44.03 -7.54 11.58
C ASP A 981 45.25 -8.46 11.61
N ASP A 982 45.06 -9.73 11.21
CA ASP A 982 46.17 -10.69 11.16
C ASP A 982 47.15 -10.35 10.02
N TRP A 983 46.67 -9.80 8.91
CA TRP A 983 47.50 -9.36 7.78
C TRP A 983 48.33 -8.13 8.18
N ILE A 984 47.71 -7.17 8.85
CA ILE A 984 48.37 -5.97 9.34
C ILE A 984 49.47 -6.32 10.36
N LYS A 985 49.21 -7.24 11.30
CA LYS A 985 50.24 -7.70 12.25
C LYS A 985 51.40 -8.43 11.58
N GLN A 986 51.11 -9.19 10.52
CA GLN A 986 52.12 -9.98 9.83
C GLN A 986 53.05 -9.12 8.96
N TYR A 987 52.50 -8.18 8.19
CA TYR A 987 53.27 -7.44 7.18
C TYR A 987 53.56 -5.98 7.56
N GLY A 988 52.86 -5.43 8.56
CA GLY A 988 52.85 -4.01 8.87
C GLY A 988 51.92 -3.22 7.93
N ILE A 989 51.31 -2.14 8.46
CA ILE A 989 50.32 -1.33 7.72
C ILE A 989 50.91 -0.74 6.45
N GLU A 990 52.13 -0.20 6.52
CA GLU A 990 52.74 0.52 5.40
C GLU A 990 53.06 -0.40 4.22
N THR A 991 53.75 -1.51 4.47
CA THR A 991 54.05 -2.53 3.45
C THR A 991 52.76 -3.08 2.83
N TRP A 992 51.75 -3.35 3.66
CA TRP A 992 50.48 -3.87 3.18
C TRP A 992 49.73 -2.85 2.30
N LEU A 993 49.74 -1.57 2.67
CA LEU A 993 49.16 -0.48 1.88
C LEU A 993 49.91 -0.24 0.57
N GLU A 994 51.24 -0.29 0.57
CA GLU A 994 52.05 -0.16 -0.65
C GLU A 994 51.67 -1.24 -1.67
N HIS A 995 51.53 -2.49 -1.23
CA HIS A 995 51.02 -3.57 -2.07
C HIS A 995 49.57 -3.32 -2.50
N LEU A 996 48.70 -2.91 -1.58
CA LEU A 996 47.31 -2.62 -1.91
C LEU A 996 47.22 -1.55 -3.01
N PHE A 997 47.92 -0.43 -2.89
CA PHE A 997 47.90 0.63 -3.88
C PHE A 997 48.44 0.18 -5.23
N ASN A 998 49.59 -0.49 -5.26
CA ASN A 998 50.22 -0.91 -6.51
C ASN A 998 49.43 -2.00 -7.26
N TYR A 999 48.89 -3.00 -6.55
CA TYR A 999 48.28 -4.17 -7.17
C TYR A 999 46.75 -4.11 -7.25
N THR A 1000 46.11 -3.19 -6.51
CA THR A 1000 44.64 -3.08 -6.48
C THR A 1000 44.10 -1.77 -7.03
N TYR A 1001 44.69 -0.63 -6.65
CA TYR A 1001 44.13 0.68 -7.01
C TYR A 1001 44.79 1.29 -8.25
N LEU A 1002 46.12 1.18 -8.39
CA LEU A 1002 46.87 1.69 -9.53
C LEU A 1002 46.36 1.17 -10.88
N PRO A 1003 46.03 -0.13 -11.07
CA PRO A 1003 45.55 -0.62 -12.35
C PRO A 1003 44.25 0.05 -12.82
N ILE A 1004 43.39 0.47 -11.88
CA ILE A 1004 42.12 1.16 -12.19
C ILE A 1004 42.39 2.58 -12.66
N MET A 1005 43.28 3.30 -11.97
CA MET A 1005 43.69 4.65 -12.37
C MET A 1005 44.41 4.61 -13.73
N HIS A 1006 45.23 3.58 -13.95
CA HIS A 1006 45.88 3.33 -15.24
C HIS A 1006 44.87 3.13 -16.38
N ILE A 1007 43.78 2.39 -16.17
CA ILE A 1007 42.76 2.19 -17.20
C ILE A 1007 42.16 3.54 -17.66
N LEU A 1008 41.93 4.47 -16.74
CA LEU A 1008 41.48 5.82 -17.11
C LEU A 1008 42.59 6.60 -17.84
N TRP A 1009 43.79 6.69 -17.25
CA TRP A 1009 44.90 7.47 -17.83
C TRP A 1009 45.34 6.94 -19.18
N CYS A 1010 45.47 5.63 -19.34
CA CYS A 1010 45.97 5.00 -20.55
C CYS A 1010 44.88 4.88 -21.61
N HIS A 1011 43.69 4.39 -21.25
CA HIS A 1011 42.66 3.98 -22.23
C HIS A 1011 41.46 4.93 -22.31
N GLY A 1012 41.24 5.78 -21.30
CA GLY A 1012 40.15 6.76 -21.28
C GLY A 1012 38.83 6.15 -20.80
N LEU A 1013 38.92 5.07 -20.01
CA LEU A 1013 37.79 4.34 -19.47
C LEU A 1013 37.64 4.62 -17.99
N ALA A 1014 36.49 5.17 -17.60
CA ALA A 1014 36.12 5.38 -16.22
C ALA A 1014 35.27 4.20 -15.75
N LEU A 1015 35.69 3.53 -14.68
CA LEU A 1015 35.02 2.37 -14.11
C LEU A 1015 34.34 2.75 -12.80
N GLU A 1016 33.14 2.21 -12.55
CA GLU A 1016 32.45 2.32 -11.27
C GLU A 1016 33.11 1.44 -10.21
N SER A 1017 34.28 1.85 -9.75
CA SER A 1017 35.17 1.09 -8.87
C SER A 1017 34.91 1.33 -7.38
N HIS A 1018 33.65 1.35 -6.98
CA HIS A 1018 33.29 1.34 -5.57
C HIS A 1018 33.67 -0.01 -4.95
N ALA A 1019 33.89 -0.07 -3.63
CA ALA A 1019 34.42 -1.26 -2.96
C ALA A 1019 33.63 -2.56 -3.27
N GLN A 1020 32.31 -2.49 -3.44
CA GLN A 1020 31.48 -3.65 -3.78
C GLN A 1020 31.79 -4.24 -5.18
N ASN A 1021 32.36 -3.49 -6.12
CA ASN A 1021 32.69 -3.96 -7.48
C ASN A 1021 34.13 -4.47 -7.58
N MET A 1022 34.85 -4.50 -6.46
CA MET A 1022 36.25 -4.92 -6.39
C MET A 1022 36.43 -6.13 -5.48
N VAL A 1023 37.24 -7.07 -5.93
CA VAL A 1023 37.65 -8.25 -5.17
C VAL A 1023 39.17 -8.23 -5.05
N LEU A 1024 39.67 -8.26 -3.82
CA LEU A 1024 41.09 -8.36 -3.54
C LEU A 1024 41.54 -9.81 -3.66
N VAL A 1025 42.50 -10.09 -4.53
CA VAL A 1025 43.22 -11.36 -4.56
C VAL A 1025 44.51 -11.19 -3.76
N HIS A 1026 44.75 -12.11 -2.83
CA HIS A 1026 45.86 -12.04 -1.88
C HIS A 1026 46.54 -13.40 -1.69
N LYS A 1027 47.83 -13.39 -1.32
CA LYS A 1027 48.56 -14.58 -0.85
C LYS A 1027 48.84 -14.40 0.64
N ASN A 1028 48.22 -15.22 1.48
CA ASN A 1028 48.31 -15.13 2.95
C ASN A 1028 48.05 -13.71 3.50
N GLY A 1029 47.19 -12.94 2.85
CA GLY A 1029 46.75 -11.62 3.28
C GLY A 1029 47.48 -10.44 2.63
N LEU A 1030 48.57 -10.69 1.91
CA LEU A 1030 49.28 -9.66 1.15
C LEU A 1030 48.62 -9.49 -0.23
N PRO A 1031 48.21 -8.26 -0.63
CA PRO A 1031 47.63 -7.98 -1.94
C PRO A 1031 48.55 -8.38 -3.08
N VAL A 1032 47.99 -9.05 -4.09
CA VAL A 1032 48.72 -9.44 -5.31
C VAL A 1032 48.03 -8.99 -6.59
N ARG A 1033 46.68 -8.99 -6.63
CA ARG A 1033 45.89 -8.57 -7.81
C ARG A 1033 44.50 -8.09 -7.37
N VAL A 1034 43.80 -7.41 -8.26
CA VAL A 1034 42.37 -7.08 -8.11
C VAL A 1034 41.54 -7.75 -9.18
N ALA A 1035 40.33 -8.16 -8.83
CA ALA A 1035 39.29 -8.50 -9.79
C ALA A 1035 38.17 -7.45 -9.78
N LEU A 1036 37.68 -7.12 -10.97
CA LEU A 1036 36.63 -6.14 -11.22
C LEU A 1036 35.38 -6.83 -11.76
N LYS A 1037 34.21 -6.31 -11.42
CA LYS A 1037 32.90 -6.85 -11.85
C LYS A 1037 31.85 -5.74 -12.00
N ASP A 1038 30.67 -6.12 -12.52
CA ASP A 1038 29.49 -5.24 -12.71
C ASP A 1038 29.66 -4.16 -13.80
N PHE A 1039 29.88 -4.58 -15.06
CA PHE A 1039 30.23 -3.66 -16.16
C PHE A 1039 29.05 -3.16 -17.01
N HIS A 1040 27.99 -3.95 -17.17
CA HIS A 1040 26.78 -3.65 -17.99
C HIS A 1040 26.14 -2.27 -17.77
N ASP A 1041 26.37 -1.63 -16.62
CA ASP A 1041 25.85 -0.30 -16.28
C ASP A 1041 26.92 0.59 -15.60
N GLY A 1042 28.16 0.10 -15.47
CA GLY A 1042 29.21 0.67 -14.61
C GLY A 1042 30.46 1.19 -15.34
N ILE A 1043 30.41 1.33 -16.66
CA ILE A 1043 31.51 1.88 -17.47
C ILE A 1043 31.07 3.20 -18.11
N ARG A 1044 31.92 4.23 -18.00
CA ARG A 1044 31.76 5.50 -18.71
C ARG A 1044 32.96 5.78 -19.59
N PHE A 1045 32.71 6.38 -20.75
CA PHE A 1045 33.76 6.75 -21.70
C PHE A 1045 33.39 8.01 -22.50
N SER A 1046 34.37 8.51 -23.25
CA SER A 1046 34.13 9.51 -24.29
C SER A 1046 34.76 9.03 -25.58
N ARG A 1047 33.99 8.92 -26.67
CA ARG A 1047 34.53 8.45 -27.96
C ARG A 1047 35.76 9.23 -28.42
N HIS A 1048 35.82 10.53 -28.11
CA HIS A 1048 36.93 11.39 -28.49
C HIS A 1048 38.15 11.31 -27.55
N LEU A 1049 37.98 10.77 -26.35
CA LEU A 1049 39.04 10.63 -25.34
C LEU A 1049 39.50 9.18 -25.15
N LEU A 1050 38.89 8.22 -25.85
CA LEU A 1050 39.39 6.85 -25.92
C LEU A 1050 40.73 6.83 -26.68
N ARG A 1051 41.64 6.00 -26.22
CA ARG A 1051 42.93 5.78 -26.91
C ARG A 1051 42.72 5.12 -28.27
N ASP A 1052 41.88 4.08 -28.29
CA ASP A 1052 41.61 3.26 -29.47
C ASP A 1052 40.10 3.24 -29.78
N PRO A 1053 39.51 4.36 -30.25
CA PRO A 1053 38.06 4.47 -30.45
C PRO A 1053 37.49 3.51 -31.49
N GLU A 1054 38.31 3.05 -32.43
CA GLU A 1054 37.95 2.06 -33.46
C GLU A 1054 37.63 0.68 -32.86
N GLN A 1055 38.07 0.40 -31.63
CA GLN A 1055 37.79 -0.85 -30.93
C GLN A 1055 36.47 -0.82 -30.15
N LEU A 1056 35.79 0.33 -30.07
CA LEU A 1056 34.52 0.46 -29.34
C LEU A 1056 33.44 -0.42 -29.98
N PRO A 1057 32.83 -1.37 -29.23
CA PRO A 1057 31.75 -2.20 -29.77
C PRO A 1057 30.49 -1.38 -30.06
N SER A 1058 29.62 -1.92 -30.91
CA SER A 1058 28.27 -1.37 -31.11
C SER A 1058 27.39 -1.65 -29.89
N LEU A 1059 27.16 -0.60 -29.09
CA LEU A 1059 26.34 -0.59 -27.88
C LEU A 1059 24.93 -0.04 -28.17
N GLN A 1060 23.97 -0.44 -27.35
CA GLN A 1060 22.61 0.10 -27.35
C GLN A 1060 22.48 1.26 -26.37
N ASP A 1061 21.95 2.38 -26.83
CA ASP A 1061 21.64 3.52 -25.98
C ASP A 1061 20.41 3.26 -25.10
N ALA A 1062 20.33 4.00 -23.99
CA ALA A 1062 19.14 4.02 -23.15
C ALA A 1062 17.94 4.59 -23.93
N PRO A 1063 16.76 3.94 -23.90
CA PRO A 1063 15.55 4.50 -24.47
C PRO A 1063 15.21 5.86 -23.85
N ALA A 1064 14.67 6.79 -24.66
CA ALA A 1064 14.37 8.16 -24.22
C ALA A 1064 13.49 8.21 -22.95
N GLU A 1065 12.51 7.31 -22.81
CA GLU A 1065 11.67 7.24 -21.62
C GLU A 1065 12.44 6.79 -20.36
N HIS A 1066 13.42 5.88 -20.52
CA HIS A 1066 14.29 5.47 -19.41
C HIS A 1066 15.21 6.62 -18.98
N ALA A 1067 15.80 7.32 -19.95
CA ALA A 1067 16.67 8.47 -19.71
C ALA A 1067 15.93 9.65 -19.04
N LYS A 1068 14.62 9.82 -19.28
CA LYS A 1068 13.79 10.82 -18.56
C LYS A 1068 13.62 10.49 -17.07
N ILE A 1069 13.54 9.21 -16.73
CA ILE A 1069 13.32 8.74 -15.36
C ILE A 1069 14.64 8.70 -14.58
N ASN A 1070 15.73 8.28 -15.23
CA ASN A 1070 17.06 8.20 -14.65
C ASN A 1070 18.10 8.86 -15.58
N PRO A 1071 18.18 10.21 -15.59
CA PRO A 1071 19.10 10.95 -16.45
C PRO A 1071 20.58 10.77 -16.07
N ASN A 1072 20.87 10.15 -14.92
CA ASN A 1072 22.22 9.74 -14.50
C ASN A 1072 22.69 8.43 -15.16
N SER A 1073 21.80 7.67 -15.82
CA SER A 1073 22.12 6.41 -16.50
C SER A 1073 22.57 6.67 -17.94
N PHE A 1074 23.86 6.98 -18.11
CA PHE A 1074 24.48 7.19 -19.41
C PHE A 1074 25.87 6.55 -19.47
N LEU A 1075 26.25 6.08 -20.66
CA LEU A 1075 27.58 5.49 -20.92
C LEU A 1075 28.59 6.51 -21.43
N GLU A 1076 28.12 7.52 -22.18
CA GLU A 1076 29.00 8.46 -22.88
C GLU A 1076 28.91 9.88 -22.31
N THR A 1077 30.07 10.51 -22.17
CA THR A 1077 30.21 11.94 -21.87
C THR A 1077 31.22 12.60 -22.80
N HIS A 1078 31.18 13.92 -22.90
CA HIS A 1078 32.18 14.73 -23.59
C HIS A 1078 33.18 15.39 -22.64
N SER A 1079 32.98 15.25 -21.32
CA SER A 1079 33.81 15.91 -20.30
C SER A 1079 34.85 14.94 -19.73
N ALA A 1080 36.13 15.31 -19.84
CA ALA A 1080 37.22 14.59 -19.18
C ALA A 1080 37.08 14.62 -17.65
N ASN A 1081 36.65 15.76 -17.10
CA ASN A 1081 36.41 15.91 -15.66
C ASN A 1081 35.29 14.99 -15.19
N GLU A 1082 34.20 14.82 -15.95
CA GLU A 1082 33.14 13.88 -15.56
C GLU A 1082 33.65 12.43 -15.48
N LEU A 1083 34.56 12.01 -16.38
CA LEU A 1083 35.18 10.68 -16.34
C LEU A 1083 36.15 10.52 -15.15
N ARG A 1084 36.97 11.55 -14.91
CA ARG A 1084 37.89 11.62 -13.79
C ARG A 1084 37.14 11.56 -12.46
N ASP A 1085 36.17 12.45 -12.29
CA ASP A 1085 35.42 12.63 -11.05
C ASP A 1085 34.54 11.40 -10.79
N PHE A 1086 33.95 10.76 -11.81
CA PHE A 1086 33.27 9.48 -11.65
C PHE A 1086 34.20 8.38 -11.09
N THR A 1087 35.44 8.32 -11.59
CA THR A 1087 36.43 7.35 -11.11
C THR A 1087 36.88 7.68 -9.69
N GLN A 1088 37.19 8.94 -9.39
CA GLN A 1088 37.67 9.35 -8.08
C GLN A 1088 36.55 9.34 -7.01
N ASP A 1089 35.30 9.64 -7.35
CA ASP A 1089 34.18 9.51 -6.42
C ASP A 1089 34.03 8.04 -5.97
N ALA A 1090 33.97 7.12 -6.95
CA ALA A 1090 33.85 5.69 -6.68
C ALA A 1090 35.09 5.09 -5.97
N LEU A 1091 36.29 5.41 -6.45
CA LEU A 1091 37.55 4.80 -5.97
C LEU A 1091 38.08 5.49 -4.70
N TRP A 1092 37.91 6.81 -4.58
CA TRP A 1092 38.49 7.59 -3.49
C TRP A 1092 37.45 7.93 -2.43
N PHE A 1093 36.34 8.58 -2.80
CA PHE A 1093 35.40 9.12 -1.80
C PHE A 1093 34.64 8.04 -1.03
N VAL A 1094 34.04 7.06 -1.71
CA VAL A 1094 33.28 5.97 -1.07
C VAL A 1094 34.08 4.69 -0.82
N ASN A 1095 35.38 4.68 -1.12
CA ASN A 1095 36.26 3.51 -1.00
C ASN A 1095 37.55 3.83 -0.23
N LEU A 1096 38.58 4.42 -0.85
CA LEU A 1096 39.86 4.68 -0.15
C LEU A 1096 39.74 5.61 1.07
N ALA A 1097 38.86 6.61 1.04
CA ALA A 1097 38.63 7.49 2.17
C ALA A 1097 37.98 6.73 3.35
N GLU A 1098 37.05 5.82 3.08
CA GLU A 1098 36.50 4.96 4.14
C GLU A 1098 37.58 4.04 4.72
N LEU A 1099 38.50 3.52 3.88
CA LEU A 1099 39.63 2.73 4.35
C LEU A 1099 40.62 3.57 5.18
N ALA A 1100 40.98 4.77 4.75
CA ALA A 1100 41.85 5.68 5.48
C ALA A 1100 41.27 6.04 6.85
N ILE A 1101 39.98 6.39 6.88
CA ILE A 1101 39.22 6.67 8.11
C ILE A 1101 39.20 5.43 9.01
N PHE A 1102 38.91 4.25 8.45
CA PHE A 1102 38.88 2.99 9.20
C PHE A 1102 40.25 2.66 9.81
N LEU A 1103 41.34 2.79 9.07
CA LEU A 1103 42.70 2.55 9.58
C LEU A 1103 43.09 3.58 10.65
N ASN A 1104 42.67 4.83 10.51
CA ASN A 1104 42.86 5.84 11.54
C ASN A 1104 42.11 5.49 12.84
N GLN A 1105 40.86 5.06 12.73
CA GLN A 1105 40.04 4.72 13.89
C GLN A 1105 40.50 3.43 14.59
N GLN A 1106 40.90 2.41 13.83
CA GLN A 1106 41.23 1.08 14.39
C GLN A 1106 42.71 0.91 14.72
N TYR A 1107 43.61 1.60 14.00
CA TYR A 1107 45.06 1.46 14.15
C TYR A 1107 45.80 2.77 14.47
N HIS A 1108 45.09 3.89 14.57
CA HIS A 1108 45.69 5.23 14.71
C HIS A 1108 46.69 5.55 13.59
N PHE A 1109 46.49 4.97 12.40
CA PHE A 1109 47.30 5.28 11.24
C PHE A 1109 46.94 6.68 10.72
N ASP A 1110 47.95 7.50 10.46
CA ASP A 1110 47.76 8.89 10.05
C ASP A 1110 47.20 8.97 8.62
N GLU A 1111 46.09 9.70 8.46
CA GLU A 1111 45.43 9.84 7.16
C GLU A 1111 46.28 10.63 6.16
N VAL A 1112 47.03 11.65 6.59
CA VAL A 1112 47.92 12.42 5.72
C VAL A 1112 49.00 11.49 5.17
N LYS A 1113 49.56 10.62 6.02
CA LYS A 1113 50.52 9.60 5.60
C LYS A 1113 49.90 8.61 4.60
N PHE A 1114 48.68 8.14 4.83
CA PHE A 1114 47.96 7.27 3.88
C PHE A 1114 47.89 7.89 2.48
N TRP A 1115 47.44 9.15 2.40
CA TRP A 1115 47.31 9.87 1.13
C TRP A 1115 48.67 10.22 0.50
N LYS A 1116 49.72 10.49 1.30
CA LYS A 1116 51.10 10.68 0.81
C LYS A 1116 51.65 9.41 0.15
N MET A 1117 51.38 8.25 0.73
CA MET A 1117 51.78 6.97 0.15
C MET A 1117 51.07 6.72 -1.19
N LEU A 1118 49.76 6.99 -1.27
CA LEU A 1118 49.04 6.91 -2.54
C LEU A 1118 49.62 7.87 -3.59
N ARG A 1119 49.92 9.12 -3.20
CA ARG A 1119 50.55 10.11 -4.08
C ARG A 1119 51.90 9.62 -4.61
N THR A 1120 52.72 9.02 -3.74
CA THR A 1120 54.02 8.46 -4.13
C THR A 1120 53.85 7.40 -5.22
N VAL A 1121 52.87 6.50 -5.10
CA VAL A 1121 52.56 5.49 -6.14
C VAL A 1121 52.12 6.14 -7.45
N ILE A 1122 51.34 7.22 -7.38
CA ILE A 1122 50.92 7.98 -8.58
C ILE A 1122 52.13 8.65 -9.25
N ASP A 1123 52.97 9.33 -8.48
CA ASP A 1123 54.15 10.04 -8.99
C ASP A 1123 55.17 9.05 -9.58
N GLU A 1124 55.42 7.91 -8.94
CA GLU A 1124 56.26 6.83 -9.48
C GLU A 1124 55.71 6.25 -10.79
N HIS A 1125 54.37 6.17 -10.93
CA HIS A 1125 53.75 5.75 -12.18
C HIS A 1125 53.94 6.81 -13.28
N LYS A 1126 53.79 8.10 -12.95
CA LYS A 1126 54.04 9.22 -13.89
C LYS A 1126 55.48 9.23 -14.37
N ASP A 1127 56.44 9.04 -13.46
CA ASP A 1127 57.87 8.99 -13.77
C ASP A 1127 58.24 7.79 -14.66
N ARG A 1128 57.55 6.66 -14.47
CA ARG A 1128 57.76 5.45 -15.27
C ARG A 1128 57.23 5.55 -16.70
N TYR A 1129 56.13 6.26 -16.92
CA TYR A 1129 55.46 6.39 -18.22
C TYR A 1129 55.29 7.85 -18.64
N PRO A 1130 56.39 8.57 -18.93
CA PRO A 1130 56.35 9.98 -19.33
C PRO A 1130 55.57 10.21 -20.64
N GLU A 1131 55.38 9.19 -21.48
CA GLU A 1131 54.55 9.25 -22.68
C GLU A 1131 53.06 9.54 -22.39
N PHE A 1132 52.61 9.37 -21.15
CA PHE A 1132 51.24 9.69 -20.72
C PHE A 1132 51.11 11.08 -20.07
N ALA A 1133 52.13 11.93 -20.15
CA ALA A 1133 52.11 13.28 -19.55
C ALA A 1133 50.83 14.07 -19.87
N GLU A 1134 50.44 14.17 -21.14
CA GLU A 1134 49.20 14.87 -21.55
C GLU A 1134 47.93 14.23 -20.98
N ARG A 1135 47.94 12.90 -20.78
CA ARG A 1135 46.81 12.15 -20.24
C ARG A 1135 46.66 12.33 -18.74
N TYR A 1136 47.77 12.45 -18.01
CA TYR A 1136 47.75 12.80 -16.59
C TYR A 1136 47.23 14.21 -16.37
N GLU A 1137 47.57 15.17 -17.24
CA GLU A 1137 46.99 16.52 -17.18
C GLU A 1137 45.51 16.52 -17.57
N LEU A 1138 45.11 15.69 -18.54
CA LEU A 1138 43.72 15.56 -18.97
C LEU A 1138 42.81 14.97 -17.88
N PHE A 1139 43.29 13.94 -17.18
CA PHE A 1139 42.61 13.31 -16.04
C PHE A 1139 43.40 13.56 -14.76
N ASN A 1140 43.56 14.84 -14.42
CA ASN A 1140 44.43 15.26 -13.33
C ASN A 1140 43.83 14.95 -11.96
N PHE A 1141 44.38 13.90 -11.33
CA PHE A 1141 43.98 13.41 -10.00
C PHE A 1141 44.51 14.27 -8.85
N THR A 1142 45.35 15.27 -9.14
CA THR A 1142 45.91 16.23 -8.17
C THR A 1142 45.27 17.62 -8.23
N ASP A 1143 44.22 17.80 -9.05
CA ASP A 1143 43.44 19.04 -9.06
C ASP A 1143 42.95 19.42 -7.66
N GLU A 1144 42.86 20.74 -7.41
CA GLU A 1144 42.47 21.29 -6.10
C GLU A 1144 41.11 20.77 -5.60
N THR A 1145 40.21 20.51 -6.54
CA THR A 1145 38.84 20.12 -6.25
C THR A 1145 38.36 18.96 -7.12
N ILE A 1146 37.40 18.23 -6.58
CA ILE A 1146 36.71 17.11 -7.21
C ILE A 1146 35.21 17.25 -6.96
N ASP A 1147 34.41 16.86 -7.96
CA ASP A 1147 32.95 16.78 -7.84
C ASP A 1147 32.52 15.38 -7.35
N ILE A 1148 31.78 15.34 -6.24
CA ILE A 1148 31.29 14.12 -5.59
C ILE A 1148 29.77 14.04 -5.68
N GLU A 1149 29.20 12.88 -6.02
CA GLU A 1149 27.76 12.71 -6.12
C GLU A 1149 27.05 12.90 -4.75
N GLN A 1150 25.96 13.67 -4.75
CA GLN A 1150 25.12 13.89 -3.57
C GLN A 1150 24.06 12.79 -3.44
N LEU A 1151 24.46 11.66 -2.84
CA LEU A 1151 23.63 10.46 -2.74
C LEU A 1151 22.37 10.64 -1.88
N ALA A 1152 22.43 11.40 -0.78
CA ALA A 1152 21.26 11.62 0.08
C ALA A 1152 20.28 12.62 -0.54
N SER A 1153 20.77 13.78 -0.99
CA SER A 1153 19.94 14.87 -1.53
C SER A 1153 19.21 14.49 -2.80
N ARG A 1154 19.78 13.60 -3.63
CA ARG A 1154 19.11 13.00 -4.78
C ARG A 1154 17.77 12.34 -4.41
N ARG A 1155 17.58 11.94 -3.16
CA ARG A 1155 16.38 11.22 -2.69
C ARG A 1155 15.21 12.10 -2.36
N PHE A 1156 15.47 13.31 -1.92
CA PHE A 1156 14.42 14.24 -1.50
C PHE A 1156 14.32 15.49 -2.39
N LEU A 1157 15.22 15.64 -3.36
CA LEU A 1157 15.17 16.67 -4.40
C LEU A 1157 14.80 16.10 -5.77
N PRO A 1158 14.38 16.94 -6.75
CA PRO A 1158 14.15 16.52 -8.13
C PRO A 1158 15.37 15.83 -8.76
N GLU A 1159 15.12 14.86 -9.65
CA GLU A 1159 16.19 14.13 -10.34
C GLU A 1159 16.77 15.00 -11.47
N ILE A 1160 18.10 15.06 -11.59
CA ILE A 1160 18.83 15.82 -12.62
C ILE A 1160 19.98 14.97 -13.19
N ARG A 1161 20.56 15.36 -14.35
CA ARG A 1161 21.60 14.59 -15.06
C ARG A 1161 22.82 14.26 -14.21
N LEU A 1162 23.29 15.19 -13.39
CA LEU A 1162 24.39 15.02 -12.44
C LEU A 1162 24.11 15.94 -11.25
N ARG A 1163 24.07 15.38 -10.04
CA ARG A 1163 23.90 16.12 -8.79
C ARG A 1163 25.17 15.93 -7.96
N VAL A 1164 26.05 16.91 -8.02
CA VAL A 1164 27.38 16.82 -7.42
C VAL A 1164 27.66 17.98 -6.46
N GLN A 1165 28.53 17.73 -5.50
CA GLN A 1165 29.11 18.70 -4.58
C GLN A 1165 30.61 18.76 -4.81
N THR A 1166 31.10 19.92 -5.25
CA THR A 1166 32.54 20.18 -5.33
C THR A 1166 33.15 20.22 -3.92
N CYS A 1167 34.19 19.44 -3.69
CA CYS A 1167 34.96 19.41 -2.45
C CYS A 1167 36.46 19.44 -2.74
N ARG A 1168 37.26 19.77 -1.72
CA ARG A 1168 38.73 19.78 -1.87
C ARG A 1168 39.27 18.36 -1.94
N ASN A 1169 40.23 18.17 -2.83
CA ASN A 1169 40.93 16.91 -3.03
C ASN A 1169 41.96 16.67 -1.91
N PRO A 1170 41.97 15.50 -1.23
CA PRO A 1170 42.97 15.18 -0.20
C PRO A 1170 44.43 15.29 -0.68
N LEU A 1171 44.73 14.95 -1.95
CA LEU A 1171 46.10 15.03 -2.47
C LEU A 1171 46.58 16.47 -2.67
N SER A 1172 45.69 17.40 -3.02
CA SER A 1172 46.03 18.82 -3.12
C SER A 1172 46.37 19.43 -1.76
N PHE A 1173 45.64 19.06 -0.70
CA PHE A 1173 45.95 19.50 0.68
C PHE A 1173 47.34 19.09 1.15
N ILE A 1174 47.81 17.92 0.75
CA ILE A 1174 49.16 17.45 1.08
C ILE A 1174 50.21 18.37 0.48
N GLN A 1175 49.99 18.80 -0.77
CA GLN A 1175 50.92 19.69 -1.45
C GLN A 1175 51.01 21.03 -0.72
N GLU A 1176 49.89 21.61 -0.27
CA GLU A 1176 49.88 22.82 0.58
C GLU A 1176 50.68 22.61 1.88
N LEU A 1177 50.48 21.48 2.58
CA LEU A 1177 51.19 21.13 3.82
C LEU A 1177 52.68 20.80 3.64
N GLU A 1178 53.13 20.53 2.42
CA GLU A 1178 54.55 20.31 2.09
C GLU A 1178 55.25 21.61 1.66
N TYR A 1179 54.49 22.62 1.24
CA TYR A 1179 55.00 23.97 0.94
C TYR A 1179 55.04 24.89 2.17
N GLU A 1180 54.17 24.67 3.16
CA GLU A 1180 54.23 25.27 4.51
C GLU A 1180 55.28 24.60 5.40
#